data_AF-A0A538UE97-F1
#
_entry.id   AF-A0A538UE97-F1
#
_cell.length_a   1.000
_cell.length_b   1.000
_cell.length_c   1.000
_cell.angle_alpha   90.00
_cell.angle_beta   90.00
_cell.angle_gamma   90.00
#
_symmetry.space_group_name_H-M   'P 1'
#
loop_
_entity.id
_entity.type
_entity.pdbx_description
1 polymer ?
#
loop_
_entity_poly.entity_id
_entity_poly.type
_entity_poly.pdbx_seq_one_letter_code
_entity_poly.pdbx_strand_id
1 'polypeptide(L)'
;MSPPGGGALPRTLRDEPLSFLSRVIGQSLSQFSELLPDQRSAALKPVIADLHFFLDEGRPLAERDAPPHTKALAESLEQALRAEPGAEAGPAAASRRERIITDAFLRGEADRDQNVYLGRLFTRQLTQAVPDLIFQPVDLAEAARALRWGREQVVPVTLRGAASTAMGGAVPNEGGLTLDLSRLDHVDLDVAAGVAVVGAGARLRTVHRRLAQAGVALKVYPSNLGGTLIGWFVTGGIGMNAYDRGRALDSVRAADVLLPAGEHVRFHDDGRLDVPDGAQRRKTLAATEAEAWFVAQGYQPMTLADLAGSEGVLGLVLRLTVMVERRTEIGAFLMGFERREAAFQAVAWVRKTAGDRFPPPANLKLLSGSHLDHIRHVWEDEASREWRERPGRLSSGADMPWTRIVGPEALGATTALDYAAAGAYLFVDFLDLEAARAFARTLAACPGGPRVLGPESVRFASERFRPQQTKRLGPGLLAGEIVMPADEVPRFLPAAEALARGAGRQLDAEVYYLSGGEALVIAAYLVDHRRGAFAVDLMVAPALIDLAMARHHGRPYVLGRWQSPWFERRFGPPAAARLRGIKTALDPAALLSRGVLFGLKLRGPLGALATAGFGPGVGFMRVACATPMLRWLVALARGLAGATRGPAHGRGEPALVGAPFRASAPGPTAAVRRASPQAAAARALTCVNCGECNSVCPIFHESGIRLPQMLTHLGEAMHAGEALGATGGTLLDLCMRCGNCEEVCQAGIPHLPLYEAMQGAADRERGADRERHVALLALLRGSPRYAREFLEIRPGAYARRTPASLPGVARFILMRAENDAGPAATCIHCGACVAVCPTSANREFEGTDPRWITTEQGRCIGCGTCVEVCPANLQNGGQTLRVMEAPTRDWFLALEEIERTGDRDEGAAHRRGAGGHG
;
A
#
# COMPACT_ATOMS: atom_id res chain seq x y z
N MET A 1 24.28 33.16 64.03
CA MET A 1 23.22 34.19 63.96
C MET A 1 22.03 33.56 63.28
N SER A 2 20.85 33.60 63.92
CA SER A 2 19.57 33.15 63.35
C SER A 2 19.19 33.97 62.09
N PRO A 3 18.27 33.45 61.24
CA PRO A 3 18.25 33.69 59.80
C PRO A 3 17.52 34.99 59.40
N PRO A 4 17.77 35.54 58.21
CA PRO A 4 16.83 36.46 57.60
C PRO A 4 15.89 35.73 56.63
N GLY A 5 14.60 35.80 56.95
CA GLY A 5 13.56 36.16 55.97
C GLY A 5 13.11 35.09 55.00
N GLY A 6 11.99 34.42 55.34
CA GLY A 6 11.15 33.73 54.37
C GLY A 6 10.67 34.69 53.28
N GLY A 7 11.30 34.62 52.11
CA GLY A 7 10.70 35.06 50.86
C GLY A 7 9.76 33.97 50.39
N ALA A 8 8.46 34.27 50.33
CA ALA A 8 7.47 33.40 49.73
C ALA A 8 7.90 33.08 48.28
N LEU A 9 8.06 31.79 47.98
CA LEU A 9 8.17 31.29 46.61
C LEU A 9 7.01 31.86 45.78
N PRO A 10 7.25 32.41 44.57
CA PRO A 10 6.18 32.89 43.72
C PRO A 10 5.19 31.76 43.47
N ARG A 11 3.92 32.09 43.73
CA ARG A 11 2.77 31.19 43.70
C ARG A 11 2.30 30.99 42.24
N THR A 12 3.18 30.51 41.36
CA THR A 12 2.86 30.18 39.95
C THR A 12 3.59 28.96 39.37
N LEU A 13 4.34 28.18 40.16
CA LEU A 13 4.99 26.94 39.69
C LEU A 13 4.15 25.66 39.92
N ARG A 14 2.82 25.77 40.10
CA ARG A 14 1.98 24.61 40.43
C ARG A 14 1.21 23.98 39.27
N ASP A 15 1.23 24.54 38.07
CA ASP A 15 0.50 23.96 36.94
C ASP A 15 1.23 24.16 35.60
N GLU A 16 2.56 23.99 35.54
CA GLU A 16 3.13 23.63 34.23
C GLU A 16 2.70 22.19 33.92
N PRO A 17 2.01 21.95 32.78
CA PRO A 17 1.61 20.60 32.42
C PRO A 17 2.87 19.75 32.31
N LEU A 18 2.91 18.67 33.10
CA LEU A 18 3.98 17.68 33.04
C LEU A 18 4.27 17.32 31.58
N SER A 19 5.55 17.29 31.22
CA SER A 19 5.98 16.92 29.87
C SER A 19 5.51 15.50 29.49
N PHE A 20 5.43 15.16 28.21
CA PHE A 20 4.94 13.85 27.75
C PHE A 20 5.66 12.67 28.44
N LEU A 21 6.99 12.64 28.46
CA LEU A 21 7.77 11.58 29.12
C LEU A 21 7.58 11.61 30.64
N SER A 22 7.45 12.81 31.24
CA SER A 22 7.19 12.95 32.67
C SER A 22 5.83 12.38 33.04
N ARG A 23 4.79 12.58 32.20
CA ARG A 23 3.46 11.99 32.39
C ARG A 23 3.43 10.49 32.16
N VAL A 24 4.16 10.01 31.15
CA VAL A 24 4.04 8.62 30.67
C VAL A 24 4.92 7.65 31.47
N ILE A 25 6.14 8.03 31.85
CA ILE A 25 7.08 7.17 32.60
C ILE A 25 7.72 7.84 33.82
N GLY A 26 7.34 9.07 34.17
CA GLY A 26 7.85 9.76 35.36
C GLY A 26 9.30 10.28 35.24
N GLN A 27 9.80 10.45 34.01
CA GLN A 27 11.16 10.94 33.74
C GLN A 27 11.13 12.18 32.84
N SER A 28 12.04 13.12 33.08
CA SER A 28 12.27 14.23 32.14
C SER A 28 12.95 13.72 30.86
N LEU A 29 12.88 14.50 29.77
CA LEU A 29 13.63 14.20 28.55
C LEU A 29 15.14 14.04 28.80
N SER A 30 15.73 14.85 29.70
CA SER A 30 17.15 14.75 30.05
C SER A 30 17.47 13.40 30.70
N GLN A 31 16.72 13.00 31.73
CA GLN A 31 16.89 11.71 32.39
C GLN A 31 16.69 10.54 31.42
N PHE A 32 15.66 10.64 30.56
CA PHE A 32 15.41 9.62 29.55
C PHE A 32 16.54 9.52 28.52
N SER A 33 17.14 10.65 28.15
CA SER A 33 18.25 10.71 27.19
C SER A 33 19.54 10.09 27.72
N GLU A 34 19.72 10.01 29.04
CA GLU A 34 20.90 9.36 29.66
C GLU A 34 20.82 7.83 29.62
N LEU A 35 19.64 7.25 29.44
CA LEU A 35 19.45 5.80 29.35
C LEU A 35 20.08 5.23 28.07
N LEU A 36 20.58 3.99 28.16
CA LEU A 36 20.99 3.23 26.98
C LEU A 36 19.79 2.92 26.07
N PRO A 37 19.98 2.74 24.75
CA PRO A 37 18.87 2.48 23.82
C PRO A 37 17.92 1.34 24.24
N ASP A 38 18.46 0.21 24.69
CA ASP A 38 17.64 -0.93 25.15
C ASP A 38 16.87 -0.61 26.43
N GLN A 39 17.45 0.20 27.33
CA GLN A 39 16.80 0.66 28.56
C GLN A 39 15.62 1.59 28.26
N ARG A 40 15.75 2.48 27.27
CA ARG A 40 14.66 3.38 26.84
C ARG A 40 13.47 2.60 26.30
N SER A 41 13.72 1.64 25.44
CA SER A 41 12.65 0.78 24.91
C SER A 41 12.00 -0.04 26.02
N ALA A 42 12.80 -0.58 26.95
CA ALA A 42 12.30 -1.31 28.11
C ALA A 42 11.46 -0.43 29.05
N ALA A 43 11.78 0.86 29.19
CA ALA A 43 11.01 1.81 29.98
C ALA A 43 9.66 2.15 29.34
N LEU A 44 9.59 2.25 28.00
CA LEU A 44 8.37 2.64 27.29
C LEU A 44 7.42 1.46 27.02
N LYS A 45 7.91 0.27 26.72
CA LYS A 45 7.07 -0.89 26.35
C LYS A 45 5.95 -1.25 27.36
N PRO A 46 6.16 -1.14 28.68
CA PRO A 46 5.10 -1.42 29.66
C PRO A 46 3.92 -0.44 29.60
N VAL A 47 4.14 0.79 29.13
CA VAL A 47 3.13 1.86 29.12
C VAL A 47 2.64 2.22 27.72
N ILE A 48 3.48 2.04 26.70
CA ILE A 48 3.16 2.24 25.29
C ILE A 48 3.25 0.88 24.58
N ALA A 49 2.15 0.14 24.64
CA ALA A 49 2.05 -1.16 24.01
C ALA A 49 1.83 -1.08 22.48
N ASP A 50 1.37 0.06 21.97
CA ASP A 50 1.09 0.28 20.54
C ASP A 50 1.30 1.75 20.13
N LEU A 51 1.65 2.01 18.87
CA LEU A 51 1.85 3.38 18.39
C LEU A 51 0.54 4.18 18.27
N HIS A 52 -0.64 3.53 18.22
CA HIS A 52 -1.90 4.26 18.33
C HIS A 52 -2.04 5.01 19.66
N PHE A 53 -1.28 4.63 20.69
CA PHE A 53 -1.18 5.40 21.93
C PHE A 53 -0.87 6.88 21.69
N PHE A 54 -0.02 7.21 20.72
CA PHE A 54 0.37 8.60 20.46
C PHE A 54 -0.77 9.47 19.91
N LEU A 55 -1.80 8.86 19.33
CA LEU A 55 -2.98 9.56 18.80
C LEU A 55 -3.94 9.96 19.92
N ASP A 56 -4.15 9.07 20.89
CA ASP A 56 -5.14 9.25 21.97
C ASP A 56 -4.53 9.47 23.36
N GLU A 57 -3.20 9.51 23.48
CA GLU A 57 -2.41 9.59 24.72
C GLU A 57 -2.78 8.51 25.76
N GLY A 58 -3.17 7.32 25.28
CA GLY A 58 -3.55 6.20 26.16
C GLY A 58 -4.84 6.40 26.95
N ARG A 59 -5.65 7.41 26.60
CA ARG A 59 -6.93 7.69 27.25
C ARG A 59 -7.88 6.48 27.18
N PRO A 60 -8.64 6.20 28.26
CA PRO A 60 -9.75 5.24 28.25
C PRO A 60 -10.73 5.52 27.11
N LEU A 61 -11.39 4.49 26.58
CA LEU A 61 -12.30 4.63 25.43
C LEU A 61 -13.45 5.62 25.68
N ALA A 62 -14.00 5.68 26.89
CA ALA A 62 -14.99 6.68 27.31
C ALA A 62 -14.48 8.13 27.23
N GLU A 63 -13.18 8.36 27.40
CA GLU A 63 -12.58 9.69 27.50
C GLU A 63 -12.03 10.21 26.16
N ARG A 64 -11.93 9.35 25.15
CA ARG A 64 -11.45 9.75 23.81
C ARG A 64 -12.42 10.72 23.13
N ASP A 65 -11.94 11.54 22.22
CA ASP A 65 -12.80 12.44 21.44
C ASP A 65 -13.49 11.65 20.31
N ALA A 66 -14.73 11.25 20.56
CA ALA A 66 -15.55 10.47 19.63
C ALA A 66 -17.05 10.64 19.94
N PRO A 67 -17.95 10.37 18.97
CA PRO A 67 -19.39 10.36 19.23
C PRO A 67 -19.76 9.39 20.37
N PRO A 68 -20.77 9.69 21.21
CA PRO A 68 -21.18 8.82 22.32
C PRO A 68 -21.47 7.38 21.89
N HIS A 69 -22.11 7.20 20.74
CA HIS A 69 -22.36 5.88 20.15
C HIS A 69 -21.06 5.10 19.85
N THR A 70 -20.07 5.76 19.24
CA THR A 70 -18.75 5.18 18.96
C THR A 70 -18.07 4.73 20.26
N LYS A 71 -18.11 5.56 21.31
CA LYS A 71 -17.52 5.22 22.61
C LYS A 71 -18.18 3.98 23.22
N ALA A 72 -19.51 3.96 23.27
CA ALA A 72 -20.27 2.85 23.82
C ALA A 72 -19.98 1.52 23.09
N LEU A 73 -19.92 1.55 21.75
CA LEU A 73 -19.55 0.36 20.97
C LEU A 73 -18.10 -0.07 21.22
N ALA A 74 -17.17 0.87 21.32
CA ALA A 74 -15.76 0.59 21.58
C ALA A 74 -15.57 -0.07 22.96
N GLU A 75 -16.22 0.45 24.00
CA GLU A 75 -16.19 -0.12 25.35
C GLU A 75 -16.82 -1.51 25.40
N SER A 76 -17.96 -1.70 24.73
CA SER A 76 -18.63 -2.99 24.61
C SER A 76 -17.72 -4.03 23.92
N LEU A 77 -17.06 -3.64 22.83
CA LEU A 77 -16.11 -4.52 22.12
C LEU A 77 -14.89 -4.84 23.00
N GLU A 78 -14.34 -3.86 23.72
CA GLU A 78 -13.22 -4.10 24.63
C GLU A 78 -13.60 -5.10 25.74
N GLN A 79 -14.76 -4.92 26.36
CA GLN A 79 -15.28 -5.82 27.38
C GLN A 79 -15.47 -7.24 26.83
N ALA A 80 -16.04 -7.34 25.64
CA ALA A 80 -16.22 -8.58 24.90
C ALA A 80 -14.89 -9.30 24.65
N LEU A 81 -13.85 -8.59 24.19
CA LEU A 81 -12.53 -9.14 23.95
C LEU A 81 -11.80 -9.56 25.24
N ARG A 82 -11.99 -8.83 26.34
CA ARG A 82 -11.41 -9.19 27.65
C ARG A 82 -12.03 -10.45 28.24
N ALA A 83 -13.30 -10.72 27.94
CA ALA A 83 -14.01 -11.91 28.42
C ALA A 83 -13.71 -13.18 27.61
N GLU A 84 -12.98 -13.08 26.50
CA GLU A 84 -12.68 -14.23 25.64
C GLU A 84 -11.71 -15.22 26.33
N PRO A 85 -11.99 -16.54 26.34
CA PRO A 85 -11.09 -17.52 26.93
C PRO A 85 -9.70 -17.51 26.29
N GLY A 86 -8.64 -17.53 27.12
CA GLY A 86 -7.26 -17.43 26.63
C GLY A 86 -6.80 -16.00 26.32
N ALA A 87 -7.59 -14.97 26.63
CA ALA A 87 -7.21 -13.56 26.54
C ALA A 87 -6.13 -13.11 27.57
N GLU A 88 -5.38 -14.06 28.16
CA GLU A 88 -4.41 -13.88 29.25
C GLU A 88 -3.23 -12.95 28.89
N ALA A 89 -2.47 -12.60 29.93
CA ALA A 89 -1.42 -11.58 29.93
C ALA A 89 -0.36 -11.76 28.81
N GLY A 90 -0.08 -10.67 28.11
CA GLY A 90 0.95 -10.62 27.06
C GLY A 90 0.89 -9.30 26.27
N PRO A 91 1.84 -9.05 25.36
CA PRO A 91 1.90 -7.82 24.57
C PRO A 91 0.64 -7.56 23.72
N ALA A 92 -0.01 -8.63 23.24
CA ALA A 92 -1.26 -8.54 22.49
C ALA A 92 -2.42 -8.03 23.35
N ALA A 93 -2.53 -8.51 24.59
CA ALA A 93 -3.54 -8.05 25.55
C ALA A 93 -3.26 -6.60 26.00
N ALA A 94 -1.98 -6.24 26.17
CA ALA A 94 -1.57 -4.90 26.60
C ALA A 94 -1.88 -3.80 25.56
N SER A 95 -1.94 -4.14 24.27
CA SER A 95 -2.23 -3.21 23.15
C SER A 95 -3.68 -3.22 22.68
N ARG A 96 -4.54 -4.05 23.29
CA ARG A 96 -5.90 -4.33 22.79
C ARG A 96 -6.75 -3.06 22.67
N ARG A 97 -6.70 -2.21 23.69
CA ARG A 97 -7.47 -0.96 23.76
C ARG A 97 -6.99 0.06 22.72
N GLU A 98 -5.69 0.10 22.46
CA GLU A 98 -5.05 0.98 21.49
C GLU A 98 -5.36 0.53 20.05
N ARG A 99 -5.63 -0.76 19.84
CA ARG A 99 -6.07 -1.33 18.55
C ARG A 99 -7.57 -1.17 18.27
N ILE A 100 -8.34 -0.60 19.20
CA ILE A 100 -9.71 -0.13 18.98
C ILE A 100 -9.63 1.37 18.65
N ILE A 101 -9.90 1.71 17.40
CA ILE A 101 -9.67 3.05 16.85
C ILE A 101 -11.00 3.81 16.76
N THR A 102 -11.06 4.94 17.48
CA THR A 102 -12.23 5.82 17.57
C THR A 102 -11.99 7.20 16.94
N ASP A 103 -10.73 7.56 16.66
CA ASP A 103 -10.34 8.84 16.06
C ASP A 103 -11.11 9.11 14.75
N ALA A 104 -11.62 10.33 14.60
CA ALA A 104 -12.48 10.71 13.50
C ALA A 104 -11.78 10.70 12.14
N PHE A 105 -10.51 11.09 12.08
CA PHE A 105 -9.74 11.10 10.84
C PHE A 105 -9.40 9.66 10.41
N LEU A 106 -8.91 8.81 11.31
CA LEU A 106 -8.58 7.41 11.01
C LEU A 106 -9.82 6.62 10.56
N ARG A 107 -10.99 6.85 11.20
CA ARG A 107 -12.25 6.27 10.72
C ARG A 107 -12.68 6.86 9.37
N GLY A 108 -12.45 8.16 9.18
CA GLY A 108 -12.62 8.84 7.89
C GLY A 108 -11.92 8.12 6.74
N GLU A 109 -10.69 7.67 6.96
CA GLU A 109 -9.88 6.98 5.95
C GLU A 109 -10.41 5.59 5.53
N ALA A 110 -11.29 4.99 6.34
CA ALA A 110 -11.97 3.74 5.99
C ALA A 110 -13.14 3.94 5.01
N ASP A 111 -13.56 5.18 4.75
CA ASP A 111 -14.63 5.49 3.79
C ASP A 111 -14.18 5.47 2.32
N ARG A 112 -12.88 5.25 2.09
CA ARG A 112 -12.22 5.15 0.79
C ARG A 112 -11.67 3.75 0.54
N ASP A 113 -11.78 3.34 -0.71
CA ASP A 113 -10.97 2.30 -1.36
C ASP A 113 -10.04 2.95 -2.42
N GLN A 114 -9.75 2.39 -3.61
CA GLN A 114 -8.76 2.89 -4.61
C GLN A 114 -8.91 4.37 -5.07
N ASN A 115 -8.74 5.32 -4.14
CA ASN A 115 -8.93 6.76 -4.21
C ASN A 115 -9.92 7.24 -5.29
N VAL A 116 -11.15 6.70 -5.25
CA VAL A 116 -12.29 7.15 -6.04
C VAL A 116 -13.15 8.10 -5.19
N TYR A 117 -13.22 9.37 -5.60
CA TYR A 117 -13.98 10.40 -4.87
C TYR A 117 -15.45 10.40 -5.30
N LEU A 118 -16.28 9.59 -4.63
CA LEU A 118 -17.74 9.58 -4.89
C LEU A 118 -18.47 10.79 -4.27
N GLY A 119 -17.84 11.50 -3.34
CA GLY A 119 -18.40 12.70 -2.69
C GLY A 119 -19.46 12.41 -1.62
N ARG A 120 -19.86 13.46 -0.88
CA ARG A 120 -20.73 13.36 0.31
C ARG A 120 -22.10 12.76 0.03
N LEU A 121 -22.67 12.99 -1.15
CA LEU A 121 -23.96 12.39 -1.54
C LEU A 121 -23.88 10.87 -1.43
N PHE A 122 -22.88 10.24 -2.04
CA PHE A 122 -22.72 8.79 -2.01
C PHE A 122 -22.23 8.28 -0.66
N THR A 123 -21.22 8.92 -0.04
CA THR A 123 -20.54 8.37 1.16
C THR A 123 -21.19 8.73 2.50
N ARG A 124 -22.11 9.70 2.54
CA ARG A 124 -22.78 10.17 3.77
C ARG A 124 -24.30 10.18 3.71
N GLN A 125 -24.89 10.49 2.56
CA GLN A 125 -26.35 10.59 2.44
C GLN A 125 -26.98 9.27 1.98
N LEU A 126 -26.47 8.69 0.88
CA LEU A 126 -26.96 7.41 0.34
C LEU A 126 -26.40 6.20 1.10
N THR A 127 -25.24 6.35 1.72
CA THR A 127 -24.60 5.36 2.60
C THR A 127 -24.05 6.04 3.84
N GLN A 128 -23.67 5.26 4.85
CA GLN A 128 -22.86 5.70 5.99
C GLN A 128 -21.50 5.03 5.90
N ALA A 129 -20.62 5.57 5.04
CA ALA A 129 -19.35 4.92 4.68
C ALA A 129 -18.28 5.02 5.77
N VAL A 130 -18.38 5.97 6.71
CA VAL A 130 -17.47 6.01 7.87
C VAL A 130 -17.94 5.01 8.91
N PRO A 131 -17.07 4.08 9.35
CA PRO A 131 -17.39 3.15 10.43
C PRO A 131 -17.54 3.87 11.76
N ASP A 132 -18.30 3.26 12.67
CA ASP A 132 -18.40 3.72 14.05
C ASP A 132 -17.07 3.50 14.80
N LEU A 133 -16.40 2.38 14.55
CA LEU A 133 -15.05 2.08 15.03
C LEU A 133 -14.28 1.14 14.09
N ILE A 134 -12.96 1.11 14.23
CA ILE A 134 -12.08 0.13 13.57
C ILE A 134 -11.43 -0.74 14.65
N PHE A 135 -11.31 -2.04 14.40
CA PHE A 135 -10.52 -2.96 15.24
C PHE A 135 -9.49 -3.71 14.40
N GLN A 136 -8.27 -3.85 14.93
CA GLN A 136 -7.16 -4.55 14.29
C GLN A 136 -6.78 -5.82 15.08
N PRO A 137 -7.40 -6.99 14.81
CA PRO A 137 -7.09 -8.23 15.52
C PRO A 137 -5.66 -8.71 15.22
N VAL A 138 -5.00 -9.32 16.21
CA VAL A 138 -3.65 -9.91 16.03
C VAL A 138 -3.65 -11.43 15.97
N ASP A 139 -4.78 -12.07 16.29
CA ASP A 139 -4.92 -13.51 16.27
C ASP A 139 -6.34 -13.98 15.90
N LEU A 140 -6.49 -15.30 15.85
CA LEU A 140 -7.74 -16.01 15.61
C LEU A 140 -8.81 -15.69 16.67
N ALA A 141 -8.44 -15.64 17.94
CA ALA A 141 -9.37 -15.51 19.05
C ALA A 141 -10.04 -14.13 19.04
N GLU A 142 -9.26 -13.07 18.87
CA GLU A 142 -9.77 -11.71 18.77
C GLU A 142 -10.64 -11.51 17.52
N ALA A 143 -10.23 -12.06 16.38
CA ALA A 143 -11.03 -12.00 15.16
C ALA A 143 -12.38 -12.72 15.32
N ALA A 144 -12.37 -13.92 15.90
CA ALA A 144 -13.58 -14.71 16.15
C ALA A 144 -14.50 -14.01 17.16
N ARG A 145 -13.94 -13.45 18.25
CA ARG A 145 -14.70 -12.71 19.25
C ARG A 145 -15.34 -11.45 18.67
N ALA A 146 -14.62 -10.70 17.83
CA ALA A 146 -15.15 -9.50 17.18
C ALA A 146 -16.33 -9.82 16.24
N LEU A 147 -16.27 -10.94 15.50
CA LEU A 147 -17.41 -11.40 14.69
C LEU A 147 -18.62 -11.77 15.54
N ARG A 148 -18.42 -12.54 16.62
CA ARG A 148 -19.49 -12.88 17.57
C ARG A 148 -20.10 -11.64 18.23
N TRP A 149 -19.26 -10.69 18.64
CA TRP A 149 -19.71 -9.42 19.21
C TRP A 149 -20.56 -8.63 18.21
N GLY A 150 -20.14 -8.55 16.94
CA GLY A 150 -20.92 -7.90 15.89
C GLY A 150 -22.32 -8.53 15.74
N ARG A 151 -22.40 -9.86 15.83
CA ARG A 151 -23.68 -10.58 15.84
C ARG A 151 -24.52 -10.31 17.08
N GLU A 152 -23.93 -10.39 18.27
CA GLU A 152 -24.59 -10.15 19.57
C GLU A 152 -25.18 -8.73 19.66
N GLN A 153 -24.44 -7.74 19.17
CA GLN A 153 -24.83 -6.32 19.19
C GLN A 153 -25.60 -5.88 17.93
N VAL A 154 -25.80 -6.78 16.96
CA VAL A 154 -26.42 -6.48 15.66
C VAL A 154 -25.69 -5.35 14.91
N VAL A 155 -24.36 -5.30 15.06
CA VAL A 155 -23.47 -4.33 14.42
C VAL A 155 -22.91 -4.93 13.13
N PRO A 156 -23.10 -4.29 11.96
CA PRO A 156 -22.49 -4.73 10.72
C PRO A 156 -20.96 -4.75 10.83
N VAL A 157 -20.33 -5.79 10.27
CA VAL A 157 -18.87 -5.93 10.25
C VAL A 157 -18.39 -5.88 8.81
N THR A 158 -17.57 -4.88 8.47
CA THR A 158 -16.92 -4.76 7.17
C THR A 158 -15.50 -5.30 7.26
N LEU A 159 -15.17 -6.31 6.45
CA LEU A 159 -13.80 -6.82 6.36
C LEU A 159 -12.94 -5.88 5.53
N ARG A 160 -11.75 -5.55 6.06
CA ARG A 160 -10.80 -4.68 5.36
C ARG A 160 -9.41 -5.28 5.35
N GLY A 161 -9.00 -5.76 4.17
CA GLY A 161 -7.60 -6.05 3.86
C GLY A 161 -6.90 -4.77 3.38
N ALA A 162 -6.30 -4.83 2.19
CA ALA A 162 -5.63 -3.66 1.62
C ALA A 162 -6.54 -2.49 1.25
N ALA A 163 -7.84 -2.74 0.99
CA ALA A 163 -8.77 -1.79 0.37
C ALA A 163 -8.30 -1.30 -1.01
N SER A 164 -7.64 -2.18 -1.77
CA SER A 164 -7.07 -1.89 -3.08
C SER A 164 -7.96 -2.32 -4.24
N THR A 165 -9.29 -2.43 -4.06
CA THR A 165 -10.30 -2.62 -5.13
C THR A 165 -11.22 -1.41 -5.14
N ALA A 166 -11.62 -0.89 -6.31
CA ALA A 166 -12.46 0.33 -6.42
C ALA A 166 -13.97 0.08 -6.30
N MET A 167 -14.38 -1.08 -5.75
CA MET A 167 -15.75 -1.59 -5.85
C MET A 167 -16.60 -1.41 -4.59
N GLY A 168 -16.11 -0.72 -3.56
CA GLY A 168 -16.82 -0.46 -2.31
C GLY A 168 -16.91 -1.66 -1.36
N GLY A 169 -16.28 -2.78 -1.69
CA GLY A 169 -16.33 -4.02 -0.89
C GLY A 169 -15.65 -3.91 0.48
N ALA A 170 -14.65 -3.03 0.60
CA ALA A 170 -13.88 -2.79 1.83
C ALA A 170 -14.29 -1.49 2.56
N VAL A 171 -15.42 -0.90 2.16
CA VAL A 171 -15.96 0.36 2.69
C VAL A 171 -17.31 0.06 3.34
N PRO A 172 -17.62 0.52 4.56
CA PRO A 172 -18.94 0.32 5.18
C PRO A 172 -20.13 0.83 4.34
N ASN A 173 -21.30 0.20 4.48
CA ASN A 173 -22.57 0.73 3.93
C ASN A 173 -23.36 1.52 4.99
N GLU A 174 -23.31 1.07 6.24
CA GLU A 174 -24.18 1.51 7.35
C GLU A 174 -23.37 1.74 8.64
N GLY A 175 -22.13 2.23 8.53
CA GLY A 175 -21.24 2.35 9.69
C GLY A 175 -20.83 0.99 10.25
N GLY A 176 -20.89 0.85 11.57
CA GLY A 176 -20.55 -0.38 12.29
C GLY A 176 -19.04 -0.56 12.48
N LEU A 177 -18.62 -1.82 12.59
CA LEU A 177 -17.24 -2.20 12.81
C LEU A 177 -16.53 -2.42 11.47
N THR A 178 -15.43 -1.71 11.23
CA THR A 178 -14.45 -2.16 10.23
C THR A 178 -13.41 -3.03 10.93
N LEU A 179 -13.31 -4.29 10.50
CA LEU A 179 -12.28 -5.21 10.98
C LEU A 179 -11.07 -5.15 10.03
N ASP A 180 -10.04 -4.39 10.41
CA ASP A 180 -8.82 -4.21 9.60
C ASP A 180 -7.84 -5.35 9.88
N LEU A 181 -7.65 -6.20 8.88
CA LEU A 181 -6.86 -7.44 8.99
C LEU A 181 -5.35 -7.20 8.88
N SER A 182 -4.88 -5.95 8.76
CA SER A 182 -3.48 -5.60 8.45
C SER A 182 -2.45 -6.17 9.43
N ARG A 183 -2.84 -6.56 10.65
CA ARG A 183 -1.93 -7.17 11.63
C ARG A 183 -1.83 -8.70 11.56
N LEU A 184 -2.70 -9.35 10.78
CA LEU A 184 -2.61 -10.77 10.50
C LEU A 184 -1.66 -11.00 9.31
N ASP A 185 -0.40 -10.56 9.43
CA ASP A 185 0.52 -10.38 8.30
C ASP A 185 1.71 -11.36 8.25
N HIS A 186 1.61 -12.45 8.99
CA HIS A 186 2.60 -13.53 9.00
C HIS A 186 2.77 -14.18 7.62
N VAL A 187 4.00 -14.64 7.36
CA VAL A 187 4.39 -15.37 6.16
C VAL A 187 5.36 -16.47 6.60
N ASP A 188 4.83 -17.69 6.73
CA ASP A 188 5.60 -18.86 7.14
C ASP A 188 5.89 -19.72 5.91
N LEU A 189 7.16 -20.03 5.66
CA LEU A 189 7.58 -20.76 4.46
C LEU A 189 8.06 -22.17 4.83
N ASP A 190 7.49 -23.18 4.20
CA ASP A 190 7.99 -24.55 4.21
C ASP A 190 8.50 -24.90 2.81
N VAL A 191 9.82 -24.74 2.62
CA VAL A 191 10.49 -25.01 1.34
C VAL A 191 10.44 -26.50 0.99
N ALA A 192 10.48 -27.39 1.98
CA ALA A 192 10.47 -28.83 1.75
C ALA A 192 9.10 -29.32 1.26
N ALA A 193 8.03 -28.77 1.83
CA ALA A 193 6.66 -29.02 1.39
C ALA A 193 6.25 -28.20 0.15
N GLY A 194 7.07 -27.22 -0.28
CA GLY A 194 6.78 -26.37 -1.44
C GLY A 194 5.59 -25.44 -1.22
N VAL A 195 5.34 -25.02 0.03
CA VAL A 195 4.19 -24.16 0.38
C VAL A 195 4.58 -23.01 1.29
N ALA A 196 3.79 -21.93 1.21
CA ALA A 196 3.81 -20.83 2.17
C ALA A 196 2.44 -20.66 2.82
N VAL A 197 2.43 -20.39 4.12
CA VAL A 197 1.24 -20.03 4.90
C VAL A 197 1.23 -18.51 5.06
N VAL A 198 0.20 -17.87 4.51
CA VAL A 198 0.12 -16.40 4.37
C VAL A 198 -1.12 -15.87 5.07
N GLY A 199 -0.93 -14.95 6.02
CA GLY A 199 -2.03 -14.33 6.77
C GLY A 199 -2.85 -13.29 5.98
N ALA A 200 -4.05 -12.98 6.46
CA ALA A 200 -5.03 -12.11 5.78
C ALA A 200 -4.56 -10.67 5.54
N GLY A 201 -3.72 -10.15 6.44
CA GLY A 201 -3.12 -8.82 6.35
C GLY A 201 -1.83 -8.76 5.54
N ALA A 202 -1.25 -9.92 5.20
CA ALA A 202 0.07 -9.98 4.57
C ALA A 202 0.03 -9.33 3.18
N ARG A 203 0.82 -8.26 3.05
CA ARG A 203 0.97 -7.52 1.78
C ARG A 203 1.82 -8.34 0.83
N LEU A 204 1.44 -8.35 -0.44
CA LEU A 204 2.13 -9.15 -1.46
C LEU A 204 3.61 -8.76 -1.62
N ARG A 205 3.96 -7.49 -1.43
CA ARG A 205 5.36 -7.06 -1.35
C ARG A 205 6.12 -7.75 -0.22
N THR A 206 5.52 -7.84 0.97
CA THR A 206 6.10 -8.51 2.14
C THR A 206 6.22 -10.02 1.93
N VAL A 207 5.14 -10.66 1.44
CA VAL A 207 5.12 -12.08 1.06
C VAL A 207 6.26 -12.35 0.08
N HIS A 208 6.29 -11.60 -1.01
CA HIS A 208 7.25 -11.76 -2.07
C HIS A 208 8.71 -11.58 -1.58
N ARG A 209 8.99 -10.51 -0.81
CA ARG A 209 10.32 -10.29 -0.23
C ARG A 209 10.78 -11.47 0.63
N ARG A 210 9.89 -12.06 1.43
CA ARG A 210 10.18 -13.25 2.25
C ARG A 210 10.47 -14.49 1.40
N LEU A 211 9.68 -14.73 0.36
CA LEU A 211 9.90 -15.85 -0.57
C LEU A 211 11.22 -15.68 -1.35
N ALA A 212 11.52 -14.45 -1.78
CA ALA A 212 12.72 -14.14 -2.56
C ALA A 212 14.03 -14.44 -1.82
N GLN A 213 14.05 -14.21 -0.49
CA GLN A 213 15.17 -14.56 0.39
C GLN A 213 15.47 -16.07 0.42
N ALA A 214 14.48 -16.91 0.14
CA ALA A 214 14.61 -18.36 0.04
C ALA A 214 14.71 -18.86 -1.41
N GLY A 215 14.84 -17.96 -2.40
CA GLY A 215 14.95 -18.33 -3.81
C GLY A 215 13.66 -18.83 -4.46
N VAL A 216 12.51 -18.59 -3.82
CA VAL A 216 11.18 -19.03 -4.30
C VAL A 216 10.24 -17.84 -4.56
N ALA A 217 9.13 -18.11 -5.25
CA ALA A 217 8.09 -17.15 -5.64
C ALA A 217 6.70 -17.83 -5.63
N LEU A 218 5.63 -17.04 -5.63
CA LEU A 218 4.28 -17.56 -5.87
C LEU A 218 4.15 -17.96 -7.35
N LYS A 219 3.26 -18.92 -7.64
CA LYS A 219 2.93 -19.30 -9.02
C LYS A 219 2.31 -18.17 -9.83
N VAL A 220 1.39 -17.45 -9.20
CA VAL A 220 0.57 -16.40 -9.81
C VAL A 220 0.52 -15.18 -8.90
N TYR A 221 0.42 -14.00 -9.50
CA TYR A 221 0.45 -12.72 -8.80
C TYR A 221 -0.62 -11.77 -9.35
N PRO A 222 -1.27 -10.92 -8.53
CA PRO A 222 -1.96 -9.76 -9.06
C PRO A 222 -0.95 -8.69 -9.50
N SER A 223 -1.41 -7.72 -10.27
CA SER A 223 -0.60 -6.60 -10.75
C SER A 223 -0.31 -5.52 -9.70
N ASN A 224 -0.76 -5.66 -8.44
CA ASN A 224 -0.46 -4.72 -7.35
C ASN A 224 0.13 -5.44 -6.13
N LEU A 225 1.39 -5.14 -5.79
CA LEU A 225 2.07 -5.71 -4.62
C LEU A 225 1.62 -5.12 -3.28
N GLY A 226 0.92 -3.97 -3.30
CA GLY A 226 0.41 -3.31 -2.09
C GLY A 226 -0.90 -3.92 -1.58
N GLY A 227 -1.50 -4.79 -2.41
CA GLY A 227 -2.64 -5.62 -2.09
C GLY A 227 -2.28 -6.76 -1.13
N THR A 228 -3.30 -7.45 -0.63
CA THR A 228 -3.17 -8.69 0.18
C THR A 228 -3.48 -9.90 -0.69
N LEU A 229 -2.75 -11.01 -0.50
CA LEU A 229 -3.00 -12.27 -1.24
C LEU A 229 -4.45 -12.75 -1.06
N ILE A 230 -4.94 -12.77 0.18
CA ILE A 230 -6.31 -13.20 0.51
C ILE A 230 -7.36 -12.29 -0.12
N GLY A 231 -7.18 -10.97 -0.02
CA GLY A 231 -8.08 -10.00 -0.65
C GLY A 231 -8.22 -10.22 -2.16
N TRP A 232 -7.14 -10.57 -2.86
CA TRP A 232 -7.18 -10.90 -4.29
C TRP A 232 -7.81 -12.27 -4.57
N PHE A 233 -7.55 -13.27 -3.73
CA PHE A 233 -8.18 -14.59 -3.82
C PHE A 233 -9.72 -14.48 -3.71
N VAL A 234 -10.22 -13.79 -2.69
CA VAL A 234 -11.67 -13.66 -2.48
C VAL A 234 -12.35 -12.76 -3.52
N THR A 235 -11.62 -11.95 -4.30
CA THR A 235 -12.20 -11.17 -5.41
C THR A 235 -12.18 -11.90 -6.75
N GLY A 236 -11.48 -13.03 -6.86
CA GLY A 236 -11.53 -13.92 -8.03
C GLY A 236 -10.17 -14.42 -8.53
N GLY A 237 -9.06 -13.86 -8.06
CA GLY A 237 -7.73 -14.45 -8.24
C GLY A 237 -7.18 -14.50 -9.66
N ILE A 238 -7.61 -13.64 -10.59
CA ILE A 238 -7.03 -13.54 -11.94
C ILE A 238 -5.91 -12.49 -11.94
N GLY A 239 -4.78 -12.80 -12.59
CA GLY A 239 -3.61 -11.92 -12.60
C GLY A 239 -2.51 -12.40 -13.54
N MET A 240 -1.27 -12.04 -13.22
CA MET A 240 -0.08 -12.43 -13.96
C MET A 240 0.24 -13.91 -13.77
N ASN A 241 0.85 -14.48 -14.82
CA ASN A 241 1.17 -15.89 -15.00
C ASN A 241 -0.07 -16.77 -15.20
N ALA A 242 -1.28 -16.20 -15.20
CA ALA A 242 -2.52 -16.97 -15.21
C ALA A 242 -2.82 -17.68 -16.54
N TYR A 243 -2.08 -17.36 -17.61
CA TYR A 243 -2.20 -18.10 -18.86
C TYR A 243 -1.72 -19.55 -18.66
N ASP A 244 -0.52 -19.75 -18.13
CA ASP A 244 0.07 -21.09 -17.92
C ASP A 244 -0.25 -21.65 -16.52
N ARG A 245 -0.33 -20.80 -15.49
CA ARG A 245 -0.37 -21.23 -14.08
C ARG A 245 -1.75 -21.17 -13.42
N GLY A 246 -2.79 -20.86 -14.17
CA GLY A 246 -4.15 -20.77 -13.67
C GLY A 246 -4.40 -19.55 -12.76
N ARG A 247 -5.43 -19.61 -11.93
CA ARG A 247 -5.83 -18.54 -11.00
C ARG A 247 -5.18 -18.73 -9.64
N ALA A 248 -5.40 -17.77 -8.75
CA ALA A 248 -5.01 -17.87 -7.35
C ALA A 248 -5.54 -19.17 -6.72
N LEU A 249 -6.79 -19.55 -7.00
CA LEU A 249 -7.42 -20.78 -6.50
C LEU A 249 -6.60 -22.03 -6.84
N ASP A 250 -6.06 -22.13 -8.05
CA ASP A 250 -5.25 -23.26 -8.51
C ASP A 250 -3.91 -23.37 -7.78
N SER A 251 -3.55 -22.35 -6.99
CA SER A 251 -2.36 -22.32 -6.14
C SER A 251 -2.65 -22.53 -4.66
N VAL A 252 -3.93 -22.51 -4.23
CA VAL A 252 -4.31 -22.69 -2.83
C VAL A 252 -4.43 -24.18 -2.50
N ARG A 253 -3.74 -24.61 -1.44
CA ARG A 253 -3.84 -25.96 -0.85
C ARG A 253 -4.82 -26.03 0.30
N ALA A 254 -4.92 -24.96 1.08
CA ALA A 254 -5.89 -24.87 2.16
C ALA A 254 -6.23 -23.42 2.53
N ALA A 255 -7.40 -23.21 3.11
CA ALA A 255 -7.85 -21.93 3.67
C ALA A 255 -8.39 -22.13 5.09
N ASP A 256 -7.81 -21.44 6.07
CA ASP A 256 -8.38 -21.34 7.42
C ASP A 256 -9.37 -20.16 7.43
N VAL A 257 -10.62 -20.43 7.82
CA VAL A 257 -11.75 -19.49 7.71
C VAL A 257 -12.51 -19.41 9.02
N LEU A 258 -12.88 -18.20 9.41
CA LEU A 258 -13.90 -17.95 10.42
C LEU A 258 -15.26 -17.76 9.75
N LEU A 259 -16.21 -18.62 10.09
CA LEU A 259 -17.61 -18.43 9.72
C LEU A 259 -18.21 -17.24 10.48
N PRO A 260 -19.35 -16.67 10.04
CA PRO A 260 -19.92 -15.48 10.67
C PRO A 260 -20.29 -15.63 12.15
N ALA A 261 -20.54 -16.85 12.63
CA ALA A 261 -20.78 -17.13 14.06
C ALA A 261 -19.47 -17.39 14.85
N GLY A 262 -18.30 -17.29 14.20
CA GLY A 262 -16.98 -17.34 14.82
C GLY A 262 -16.36 -18.74 14.87
N GLU A 263 -16.96 -19.74 14.23
CA GLU A 263 -16.41 -21.08 14.08
C GLU A 263 -15.19 -21.07 13.15
N HIS A 264 -14.11 -21.72 13.58
CA HIS A 264 -12.90 -21.88 12.77
C HIS A 264 -12.95 -23.21 12.02
N VAL A 265 -12.97 -23.13 10.69
CA VAL A 265 -12.89 -24.29 9.79
C VAL A 265 -11.67 -24.17 8.87
N ARG A 266 -11.15 -25.31 8.38
CA ARG A 266 -10.09 -25.32 7.36
C ARG A 266 -10.53 -26.12 6.16
N PHE A 267 -10.67 -25.43 5.02
CA PHE A 267 -10.93 -26.06 3.73
C PHE A 267 -9.62 -26.56 3.13
N HIS A 268 -9.61 -27.76 2.57
CA HIS A 268 -8.51 -28.29 1.77
C HIS A 268 -8.91 -28.37 0.30
N ASP A 269 -7.93 -28.32 -0.60
CA ASP A 269 -8.15 -28.37 -2.05
C ASP A 269 -8.64 -29.73 -2.57
N ASP A 270 -8.48 -30.79 -1.78
CA ASP A 270 -9.01 -32.14 -2.01
C ASP A 270 -10.45 -32.34 -1.50
N GLY A 271 -11.09 -31.28 -1.00
CA GLY A 271 -12.47 -31.30 -0.49
C GLY A 271 -12.60 -31.74 0.97
N ARG A 272 -11.52 -32.11 1.66
CA ARG A 272 -11.55 -32.33 3.12
C ARG A 272 -11.85 -31.03 3.86
N LEU A 273 -12.39 -31.18 5.07
CA LEU A 273 -12.71 -30.07 5.96
C LEU A 273 -12.22 -30.38 7.38
N ASP A 274 -11.40 -29.51 7.96
CA ASP A 274 -11.13 -29.57 9.40
C ASP A 274 -12.16 -28.73 10.14
N VAL A 275 -12.84 -29.35 11.09
CA VAL A 275 -13.89 -28.73 11.91
C VAL A 275 -13.53 -28.76 13.40
N PRO A 276 -14.11 -27.88 14.22
CA PRO A 276 -13.93 -27.93 15.68
C PRO A 276 -14.50 -29.23 16.28
N ASP A 277 -13.78 -29.84 17.24
CA ASP A 277 -14.16 -31.07 17.96
C ASP A 277 -14.06 -30.89 19.49
N GLY A 278 -14.46 -29.71 20.00
CA GLY A 278 -14.25 -29.30 21.40
C GLY A 278 -12.91 -28.60 21.64
N ALA A 279 -12.61 -28.25 22.90
CA ALA A 279 -11.55 -27.32 23.35
C ALA A 279 -10.19 -27.48 22.61
N GLN A 280 -10.07 -26.78 21.48
CA GLN A 280 -8.90 -26.64 20.61
C GLN A 280 -8.49 -27.84 19.73
N ARG A 281 -9.24 -28.95 19.70
CA ARG A 281 -8.98 -30.05 18.76
C ARG A 281 -9.73 -29.85 17.45
N ARG A 282 -9.09 -30.21 16.34
CA ARG A 282 -9.71 -30.27 15.01
C ARG A 282 -9.87 -31.71 14.57
N LYS A 283 -11.04 -32.03 14.03
CA LYS A 283 -11.30 -33.29 13.34
C LYS A 283 -11.31 -33.02 11.84
N THR A 284 -10.50 -33.78 11.10
CA THR A 284 -10.54 -33.77 9.63
C THR A 284 -11.65 -34.69 9.15
N LEU A 285 -12.56 -34.14 8.36
CA LEU A 285 -13.66 -34.84 7.71
C LEU A 285 -13.32 -35.10 6.24
N ALA A 286 -13.69 -36.27 5.74
CA ALA A 286 -13.71 -36.52 4.30
C ALA A 286 -14.75 -35.62 3.60
N ALA A 287 -14.64 -35.45 2.28
CA ALA A 287 -15.53 -34.54 1.53
C ALA A 287 -17.03 -34.84 1.74
N THR A 288 -17.43 -36.11 1.74
CA THR A 288 -18.83 -36.52 1.98
C THR A 288 -19.30 -36.26 3.42
N GLU A 289 -18.40 -36.39 4.39
CA GLU A 289 -18.69 -36.09 5.80
C GLU A 289 -18.76 -34.58 6.06
N ALA A 290 -17.99 -33.78 5.31
CA ALA A 290 -18.01 -32.32 5.41
C ALA A 290 -19.37 -31.75 5.01
N GLU A 291 -20.00 -32.28 3.94
CA GLU A 291 -21.36 -31.89 3.55
C GLU A 291 -22.37 -32.19 4.66
N ALA A 292 -22.31 -33.39 5.24
CA ALA A 292 -23.18 -33.79 6.35
C ALA A 292 -22.98 -32.90 7.59
N TRP A 293 -21.73 -32.49 7.86
CA TRP A 293 -21.42 -31.57 8.96
C TRP A 293 -22.09 -30.20 8.76
N PHE A 294 -21.99 -29.59 7.57
CA PHE A 294 -22.68 -28.33 7.29
C PHE A 294 -24.18 -28.44 7.52
N VAL A 295 -24.81 -29.49 6.98
CA VAL A 295 -26.26 -29.72 7.15
C VAL A 295 -26.63 -29.89 8.62
N ALA A 296 -25.82 -30.61 9.40
CA ALA A 296 -26.04 -30.78 10.84
C ALA A 296 -25.95 -29.47 11.64
N GLN A 297 -25.17 -28.49 11.17
CA GLN A 297 -25.13 -27.13 11.74
C GLN A 297 -26.26 -26.21 11.22
N GLY A 298 -27.12 -26.71 10.33
CA GLY A 298 -28.15 -25.90 9.67
C GLY A 298 -27.60 -25.02 8.53
N TYR A 299 -26.41 -25.33 8.02
CA TYR A 299 -25.77 -24.63 6.91
C TYR A 299 -25.95 -25.34 5.57
N GLN A 300 -25.81 -24.59 4.50
CA GLN A 300 -25.66 -25.16 3.15
C GLN A 300 -24.18 -25.53 2.92
N PRO A 301 -23.88 -26.70 2.32
CA PRO A 301 -22.50 -27.09 2.04
C PRO A 301 -21.77 -26.10 1.13
N MET A 302 -20.53 -25.79 1.51
CA MET A 302 -19.63 -24.94 0.73
C MET A 302 -18.22 -25.52 0.67
N THR A 303 -17.47 -25.10 -0.34
CA THR A 303 -16.13 -25.61 -0.68
C THR A 303 -15.09 -24.49 -0.70
N LEU A 304 -13.81 -24.85 -0.82
CA LEU A 304 -12.72 -23.89 -1.03
C LEU A 304 -12.98 -22.97 -2.25
N ALA A 305 -13.52 -23.53 -3.33
CA ALA A 305 -13.80 -22.80 -4.55
C ALA A 305 -14.88 -21.72 -4.35
N ASP A 306 -15.85 -21.95 -3.45
CA ASP A 306 -16.89 -20.97 -3.13
C ASP A 306 -16.35 -19.71 -2.45
N LEU A 307 -15.19 -19.80 -1.79
CA LEU A 307 -14.53 -18.64 -1.19
C LEU A 307 -13.92 -17.71 -2.24
N ALA A 308 -13.49 -18.26 -3.38
CA ALA A 308 -12.92 -17.48 -4.47
C ALA A 308 -14.02 -16.69 -5.20
N GLY A 309 -13.89 -15.37 -5.24
CA GLY A 309 -14.94 -14.49 -5.77
C GLY A 309 -16.11 -14.23 -4.82
N SER A 310 -16.07 -14.71 -3.57
CA SER A 310 -17.08 -14.42 -2.54
C SER A 310 -16.99 -13.00 -1.98
N GLU A 311 -15.87 -12.31 -2.20
CA GLU A 311 -15.60 -10.97 -1.69
C GLU A 311 -15.74 -10.86 -0.15
N GLY A 312 -15.49 -11.98 0.56
CA GLY A 312 -15.50 -12.06 2.01
C GLY A 312 -16.90 -12.15 2.64
N VAL A 313 -17.97 -12.30 1.85
CA VAL A 313 -19.34 -12.35 2.41
C VAL A 313 -19.67 -13.69 3.08
N LEU A 314 -18.96 -14.76 2.73
CA LEU A 314 -19.18 -16.12 3.26
C LEU A 314 -18.38 -16.42 4.54
N GLY A 315 -17.42 -15.56 4.88
CA GLY A 315 -16.56 -15.74 6.05
C GLY A 315 -15.27 -14.95 5.93
N LEU A 316 -14.54 -14.87 7.04
CA LEU A 316 -13.24 -14.24 7.13
C LEU A 316 -12.16 -15.29 6.88
N VAL A 317 -11.49 -15.22 5.74
CA VAL A 317 -10.31 -16.05 5.44
C VAL A 317 -9.12 -15.49 6.23
N LEU A 318 -8.61 -16.24 7.20
CA LEU A 318 -7.54 -15.81 8.11
C LEU A 318 -6.15 -16.01 7.52
N ARG A 319 -5.95 -17.15 6.83
CA ARG A 319 -4.70 -17.50 6.18
C ARG A 319 -4.93 -18.48 5.04
N LEU A 320 -4.06 -18.44 4.05
CA LEU A 320 -4.00 -19.40 2.95
C LEU A 320 -2.70 -20.18 3.01
N THR A 321 -2.78 -21.49 2.79
CA THR A 321 -1.62 -22.31 2.43
C THR A 321 -1.54 -22.33 0.91
N VAL A 322 -0.47 -21.78 0.33
CA VAL A 322 -0.30 -21.64 -1.12
C VAL A 322 0.98 -22.28 -1.62
N MET A 323 0.94 -22.80 -2.84
CA MET A 323 2.13 -23.32 -3.51
C MET A 323 3.14 -22.23 -3.81
N VAL A 324 4.42 -22.59 -3.67
CA VAL A 324 5.55 -21.77 -4.12
C VAL A 324 6.42 -22.55 -5.09
N GLU A 325 7.12 -21.83 -5.97
CA GLU A 325 8.03 -22.40 -6.96
C GLU A 325 9.37 -21.68 -6.92
N ARG A 326 10.41 -22.24 -7.55
CA ARG A 326 11.70 -21.55 -7.66
C ARG A 326 11.54 -20.27 -8.47
N ARG A 327 12.28 -19.22 -8.08
CA ARG A 327 12.41 -18.02 -8.91
C ARG A 327 13.08 -18.37 -10.22
N THR A 328 12.58 -17.77 -11.30
CA THR A 328 13.10 -18.02 -12.65
C THR A 328 13.63 -16.73 -13.28
N GLU A 329 14.36 -16.91 -14.38
CA GLU A 329 14.61 -15.83 -15.33
C GLU A 329 13.42 -15.71 -16.28
N ILE A 330 13.09 -14.48 -16.67
CA ILE A 330 11.90 -14.19 -17.48
C ILE A 330 12.33 -13.70 -18.85
N GLY A 331 11.92 -14.39 -19.91
CA GLY A 331 12.05 -13.89 -21.28
C GLY A 331 10.82 -13.08 -21.66
N ALA A 332 11.00 -11.82 -22.06
CA ALA A 332 9.88 -10.90 -22.29
C ALA A 332 9.93 -10.24 -23.68
N PHE A 333 8.76 -10.09 -24.31
CA PHE A 333 8.57 -9.52 -25.63
C PHE A 333 7.38 -8.54 -25.61
N LEU A 334 7.63 -7.29 -25.98
CA LEU A 334 6.62 -6.29 -26.31
C LEU A 334 6.67 -6.07 -27.83
N MET A 335 5.55 -6.33 -28.50
CA MET A 335 5.43 -6.33 -29.94
C MET A 335 4.39 -5.30 -30.39
N GLY A 336 4.78 -4.37 -31.26
CA GLY A 336 3.90 -3.39 -31.87
C GLY A 336 3.33 -3.86 -33.21
N PHE A 337 2.05 -3.54 -33.44
CA PHE A 337 1.33 -3.83 -34.68
C PHE A 337 0.70 -2.56 -35.25
N GLU A 338 0.77 -2.39 -36.57
CA GLU A 338 0.25 -1.21 -37.25
C GLU A 338 -1.27 -1.11 -37.08
N ARG A 339 -1.93 -2.25 -37.24
CA ARG A 339 -3.39 -2.37 -37.12
C ARG A 339 -3.73 -3.31 -35.97
N ARG A 340 -4.74 -2.94 -35.20
CA ARG A 340 -5.26 -3.76 -34.09
C ARG A 340 -5.73 -5.14 -34.54
N GLU A 341 -6.30 -5.25 -35.74
CA GLU A 341 -6.75 -6.54 -36.28
C GLU A 341 -5.59 -7.54 -36.43
N ALA A 342 -4.39 -7.04 -36.77
CA ALA A 342 -3.19 -7.86 -36.81
C ALA A 342 -2.76 -8.35 -35.42
N ALA A 343 -2.89 -7.51 -34.39
CA ALA A 343 -2.64 -7.92 -33.00
C ALA A 343 -3.64 -9.00 -32.54
N PHE A 344 -4.92 -8.93 -32.93
CA PHE A 344 -5.89 -10.00 -32.65
C PHE A 344 -5.53 -11.32 -33.35
N GLN A 345 -5.09 -11.25 -34.62
CA GLN A 345 -4.59 -12.40 -35.35
C GLN A 345 -3.34 -12.99 -34.69
N ALA A 346 -2.44 -12.14 -34.19
CA ALA A 346 -1.25 -12.56 -33.46
C ALA A 346 -1.61 -13.26 -32.13
N VAL A 347 -2.59 -12.75 -31.37
CA VAL A 347 -3.11 -13.43 -30.17
C VAL A 347 -3.63 -14.83 -30.52
N ALA A 348 -4.49 -14.93 -31.54
CA ALA A 348 -5.04 -16.20 -31.98
C ALA A 348 -3.94 -17.17 -32.45
N TRP A 349 -2.93 -16.63 -33.15
CA TRP A 349 -1.76 -17.39 -33.58
C TRP A 349 -0.94 -17.90 -32.39
N VAL A 350 -0.65 -17.07 -31.37
CA VAL A 350 0.05 -17.52 -30.15
C VAL A 350 -0.74 -18.62 -29.47
N ARG A 351 -2.05 -18.42 -29.26
CA ARG A 351 -2.92 -19.40 -28.60
C ARG A 351 -2.98 -20.74 -29.34
N LYS A 352 -2.98 -20.72 -30.67
CA LYS A 352 -3.01 -21.92 -31.51
C LYS A 352 -1.66 -22.64 -31.61
N THR A 353 -0.57 -21.87 -31.60
CA THR A 353 0.79 -22.36 -31.90
C THR A 353 1.52 -22.78 -30.62
N ALA A 354 1.14 -22.22 -29.47
CA ALA A 354 1.60 -22.65 -28.16
C ALA A 354 1.28 -24.14 -27.92
N GLY A 355 2.24 -24.88 -27.38
CA GLY A 355 2.18 -26.33 -27.19
C GLY A 355 2.68 -27.15 -28.38
N ASP A 356 2.70 -26.60 -29.60
CA ASP A 356 3.25 -27.25 -30.80
C ASP A 356 4.66 -26.73 -31.13
N ARG A 357 4.81 -25.41 -31.34
CA ARG A 357 6.11 -24.82 -31.76
C ARG A 357 6.92 -24.23 -30.63
N PHE A 358 6.27 -23.87 -29.53
CA PHE A 358 6.89 -23.37 -28.30
C PHE A 358 5.97 -23.66 -27.10
N PRO A 359 6.50 -23.86 -25.89
CA PRO A 359 5.68 -24.02 -24.68
C PRO A 359 4.75 -22.82 -24.41
N PRO A 360 3.60 -23.00 -23.72
CA PRO A 360 2.70 -21.90 -23.39
C PRO A 360 3.42 -20.71 -22.71
N PRO A 361 3.09 -19.45 -23.09
CA PRO A 361 3.61 -18.29 -22.38
C PRO A 361 3.01 -18.19 -20.98
N ALA A 362 3.72 -17.55 -20.07
CA ALA A 362 3.20 -17.27 -18.74
C ALA A 362 2.16 -16.14 -18.78
N ASN A 363 2.43 -15.09 -19.56
CA ASN A 363 1.48 -14.01 -19.83
C ASN A 363 1.29 -13.81 -21.33
N LEU A 364 0.03 -13.61 -21.72
CA LEU A 364 -0.36 -13.15 -23.05
C LEU A 364 -1.31 -11.95 -22.86
N LYS A 365 -0.82 -10.75 -23.17
CA LYS A 365 -1.53 -9.49 -22.92
C LYS A 365 -1.66 -8.63 -24.16
N LEU A 366 -2.86 -8.16 -24.47
CA LEU A 366 -3.06 -7.13 -25.50
C LEU A 366 -3.27 -5.77 -24.84
N LEU A 367 -2.65 -4.74 -25.41
CA LEU A 367 -2.72 -3.36 -24.94
C LEU A 367 -3.20 -2.46 -26.09
N SER A 368 -4.07 -1.48 -25.78
CA SER A 368 -4.40 -0.42 -26.75
C SER A 368 -3.19 0.49 -26.99
N GLY A 369 -3.16 1.14 -28.16
CA GLY A 369 -2.12 2.13 -28.48
C GLY A 369 -2.04 3.23 -27.41
N SER A 370 -3.20 3.79 -27.04
CA SER A 370 -3.29 4.86 -26.03
C SER A 370 -2.73 4.46 -24.66
N HIS A 371 -2.91 3.20 -24.27
CA HIS A 371 -2.37 2.71 -23.01
C HIS A 371 -0.84 2.78 -22.99
N LEU A 372 -0.18 2.32 -24.06
CA LEU A 372 1.29 2.39 -24.13
C LEU A 372 1.78 3.82 -24.30
N ASP A 373 1.08 4.66 -25.06
CA ASP A 373 1.41 6.07 -25.21
C ASP A 373 1.39 6.78 -23.85
N HIS A 374 0.34 6.57 -23.05
CA HIS A 374 0.27 7.09 -21.68
C HIS A 374 1.39 6.54 -20.78
N ILE A 375 1.71 5.25 -20.87
CA ILE A 375 2.84 4.67 -20.12
C ILE A 375 4.16 5.33 -20.52
N ARG A 376 4.41 5.58 -21.81
CA ARG A 376 5.62 6.28 -22.28
C ARG A 376 5.73 7.70 -21.73
N HIS A 377 4.62 8.45 -21.67
CA HIS A 377 4.60 9.76 -21.01
C HIS A 377 4.92 9.67 -19.51
N VAL A 378 4.37 8.65 -18.83
CA VAL A 378 4.71 8.39 -17.42
C VAL A 378 6.20 8.08 -17.26
N TRP A 379 6.75 7.30 -18.19
CA TRP A 379 8.15 6.92 -18.22
C TRP A 379 9.11 8.09 -18.44
N GLU A 380 8.72 9.08 -19.25
CA GLU A 380 9.43 10.33 -19.46
C GLU A 380 9.39 11.22 -18.20
N ASP A 381 8.20 11.40 -17.60
CA ASP A 381 8.07 12.11 -16.31
C ASP A 381 8.94 11.42 -15.24
N GLU A 382 8.97 10.10 -15.20
CA GLU A 382 9.76 9.38 -14.21
C GLU A 382 11.26 9.50 -14.44
N ALA A 383 11.72 9.43 -15.71
CA ALA A 383 13.12 9.60 -16.06
C ALA A 383 13.64 11.02 -15.75
N SER A 384 12.74 12.02 -15.71
CA SER A 384 13.12 13.41 -15.37
C SER A 384 13.37 13.65 -13.87
N ARG A 385 13.18 12.65 -12.99
CA ARG A 385 13.20 12.82 -11.53
C ARG A 385 14.56 12.46 -10.92
N GLU A 386 15.11 13.40 -10.16
CA GLU A 386 16.38 13.29 -9.43
C GLU A 386 16.54 12.01 -8.59
N TRP A 387 15.50 11.58 -7.86
CA TRP A 387 15.63 10.43 -6.95
C TRP A 387 15.85 9.10 -7.69
N ARG A 388 15.46 9.01 -8.97
CA ARG A 388 15.58 7.78 -9.77
C ARG A 388 17.03 7.49 -10.18
N GLU A 389 17.88 8.52 -10.19
CA GLU A 389 19.32 8.38 -10.44
C GLU A 389 20.07 7.92 -9.18
N ARG A 390 19.40 7.89 -8.03
CA ARG A 390 20.02 7.47 -6.77
C ARG A 390 19.91 5.94 -6.61
N PRO A 391 20.96 5.25 -6.13
CA PRO A 391 20.90 3.84 -5.83
C PRO A 391 19.79 3.54 -4.81
N GLY A 392 18.81 2.73 -5.18
CA GLY A 392 17.70 2.34 -4.32
C GLY A 392 17.67 0.83 -4.08
N ARG A 393 17.50 0.42 -2.82
CA ARG A 393 17.41 -1.01 -2.48
C ARG A 393 16.10 -1.62 -2.97
N LEU A 394 14.98 -0.88 -2.90
CA LEU A 394 13.65 -1.37 -3.27
C LEU A 394 13.48 -1.46 -4.79
N SER A 395 14.29 -0.72 -5.54
CA SER A 395 14.31 -0.68 -7.01
C SER A 395 15.38 -1.56 -7.67
N SER A 396 16.31 -2.13 -6.88
CA SER A 396 17.40 -3.00 -7.37
C SER A 396 16.95 -4.27 -8.10
N GLY A 397 15.69 -4.68 -7.92
CA GLY A 397 15.16 -5.92 -8.49
C GLY A 397 15.55 -7.19 -7.72
N ALA A 398 16.49 -7.11 -6.76
CA ALA A 398 16.98 -8.28 -6.01
C ALA A 398 15.84 -9.00 -5.26
N ASP A 399 14.90 -8.20 -4.74
CA ASP A 399 13.70 -8.63 -4.03
C ASP A 399 12.50 -8.73 -4.98
N MET A 400 12.63 -9.11 -6.26
CA MET A 400 11.52 -9.32 -7.21
C MET A 400 11.26 -10.83 -7.48
N PRO A 401 10.08 -11.23 -7.97
CA PRO A 401 9.71 -12.66 -8.18
C PRO A 401 10.58 -13.41 -9.17
N TRP A 402 11.35 -12.69 -9.98
CA TRP A 402 12.32 -13.21 -10.92
C TRP A 402 13.74 -12.95 -10.43
N THR A 403 14.69 -13.74 -10.92
CA THR A 403 16.12 -13.45 -10.75
C THR A 403 16.62 -12.43 -11.76
N ARG A 404 16.10 -12.49 -12.99
CA ARG A 404 16.48 -11.60 -14.10
C ARG A 404 15.36 -11.52 -15.14
N ILE A 405 15.28 -10.37 -15.83
CA ILE A 405 14.49 -10.22 -17.06
C ILE A 405 15.46 -10.20 -18.24
N VAL A 406 15.19 -11.04 -19.23
CA VAL A 406 15.97 -11.20 -20.45
C VAL A 406 15.16 -10.62 -21.61
N GLY A 407 15.75 -9.64 -22.31
CA GLY A 407 15.10 -8.97 -23.43
C GLY A 407 15.21 -9.74 -24.76
N PRO A 408 14.47 -9.32 -25.78
CA PRO A 408 14.35 -10.06 -27.04
C PRO A 408 15.67 -10.29 -27.80
N GLU A 409 16.59 -9.31 -27.80
CA GLU A 409 17.91 -9.43 -28.47
C GLU A 409 18.73 -10.60 -27.93
N ALA A 410 18.80 -10.73 -26.60
CA ALA A 410 19.48 -11.83 -25.93
C ALA A 410 18.78 -13.19 -26.13
N LEU A 411 17.52 -13.16 -26.55
CA LEU A 411 16.72 -14.35 -26.88
C LEU A 411 16.79 -14.71 -28.38
N GLY A 412 17.52 -13.93 -29.18
CA GLY A 412 17.71 -14.16 -30.62
C GLY A 412 16.63 -13.57 -31.52
N ALA A 413 15.82 -12.62 -31.02
CA ALA A 413 14.86 -11.89 -31.85
C ALA A 413 15.48 -10.63 -32.45
N THR A 414 15.11 -10.32 -33.69
CA THR A 414 15.42 -9.02 -34.32
C THR A 414 14.55 -7.94 -33.69
N THR A 415 15.18 -6.85 -33.21
CA THR A 415 14.49 -5.75 -32.52
C THR A 415 14.51 -4.45 -33.32
N ALA A 416 13.59 -3.56 -32.96
CA ALA A 416 13.58 -2.15 -33.33
C ALA A 416 13.68 -1.28 -32.07
N LEU A 417 14.24 -0.08 -32.23
CA LEU A 417 14.37 0.90 -31.14
C LEU A 417 13.05 1.62 -30.82
N ASP A 418 12.18 1.82 -31.82
CA ASP A 418 10.92 2.54 -31.63
C ASP A 418 9.81 2.04 -32.58
N TYR A 419 8.58 2.24 -32.15
CA TYR A 419 7.38 2.19 -32.96
C TYR A 419 6.45 3.36 -32.64
N ALA A 420 6.62 4.45 -33.40
CA ALA A 420 5.96 5.74 -33.16
C ALA A 420 4.43 5.77 -33.39
N ALA A 421 3.81 4.71 -33.94
CA ALA A 421 2.37 4.71 -34.23
C ALA A 421 1.77 3.29 -34.36
N ALA A 422 1.79 2.49 -33.29
CA ALA A 422 1.06 1.22 -33.27
C ALA A 422 -0.45 1.42 -33.08
N GLY A 423 -1.26 0.62 -33.77
CA GLY A 423 -2.68 0.46 -33.46
C GLY A 423 -2.94 -0.36 -32.20
N ALA A 424 -2.04 -1.29 -31.86
CA ALA A 424 -2.08 -2.10 -30.64
C ALA A 424 -0.73 -2.74 -30.34
N TYR A 425 -0.57 -3.22 -29.11
CA TYR A 425 0.62 -3.96 -28.67
C TYR A 425 0.23 -5.32 -28.09
N LEU A 426 1.14 -6.27 -28.22
CA LEU A 426 1.08 -7.59 -27.60
C LEU A 426 2.29 -7.78 -26.71
N PHE A 427 2.06 -7.99 -25.41
CA PHE A 427 3.08 -8.39 -24.46
C PHE A 427 3.00 -9.89 -24.19
N VAL A 428 4.13 -10.58 -24.36
CA VAL A 428 4.27 -12.01 -24.11
C VAL A 428 5.51 -12.23 -23.25
N ASP A 429 5.38 -13.00 -22.18
CA ASP A 429 6.53 -13.44 -21.40
C ASP A 429 6.50 -14.92 -21.06
N PHE A 430 7.67 -15.45 -20.71
CA PHE A 430 7.90 -16.85 -20.39
C PHE A 430 8.72 -16.94 -19.10
N LEU A 431 8.39 -17.91 -18.25
CA LEU A 431 9.17 -18.23 -17.05
C LEU A 431 10.31 -19.23 -17.33
N ASP A 432 10.46 -19.64 -18.60
CA ASP A 432 11.55 -20.47 -19.11
C ASP A 432 12.20 -19.80 -20.33
N LEU A 433 13.54 -19.68 -20.31
CA LEU A 433 14.29 -19.02 -21.37
C LEU A 433 14.38 -19.88 -22.63
N GLU A 434 14.31 -21.21 -22.54
CA GLU A 434 14.28 -22.05 -23.73
C GLU A 434 12.97 -21.87 -24.49
N ALA A 435 11.84 -21.89 -23.78
CA ALA A 435 10.54 -21.52 -24.33
C ALA A 435 10.56 -20.12 -24.97
N ALA A 436 11.15 -19.13 -24.31
CA ALA A 436 11.29 -17.78 -24.85
C ALA A 436 12.12 -17.73 -26.14
N ARG A 437 13.24 -18.47 -26.23
CA ARG A 437 14.05 -18.59 -27.45
C ARG A 437 13.30 -19.32 -28.57
N ALA A 438 12.51 -20.35 -28.22
CA ALA A 438 11.66 -21.04 -29.19
C ALA A 438 10.61 -20.08 -29.78
N PHE A 439 9.95 -19.29 -28.93
CA PHE A 439 9.06 -18.23 -29.37
C PHE A 439 9.75 -17.23 -30.30
N ALA A 440 10.93 -16.73 -29.93
CA ALA A 440 11.72 -15.79 -30.74
C ALA A 440 11.98 -16.31 -32.16
N ARG A 441 12.32 -17.60 -32.33
CA ARG A 441 12.54 -18.22 -33.65
C ARG A 441 11.28 -18.28 -34.52
N THR A 442 10.09 -18.25 -33.92
CA THR A 442 8.81 -18.32 -34.63
C THR A 442 8.23 -16.96 -35.02
N LEU A 443 8.81 -15.85 -34.54
CA LEU A 443 8.27 -14.50 -34.74
C LEU A 443 8.14 -14.10 -36.21
N ALA A 444 8.99 -14.63 -37.10
CA ALA A 444 8.89 -14.38 -38.54
C ALA A 444 7.56 -14.89 -39.15
N ALA A 445 6.92 -15.89 -38.52
CA ALA A 445 5.63 -16.42 -38.93
C ALA A 445 4.44 -15.75 -38.21
N CYS A 446 4.70 -14.79 -37.31
CA CYS A 446 3.66 -14.09 -36.58
C CYS A 446 2.85 -13.18 -37.53
N PRO A 447 1.51 -13.29 -37.57
CA PRO A 447 0.68 -12.47 -38.45
C PRO A 447 0.90 -10.97 -38.27
N GLY A 448 0.89 -10.24 -39.39
CA GLY A 448 1.04 -8.77 -39.39
C GLY A 448 2.46 -8.25 -39.20
N GLY A 449 3.47 -9.12 -39.11
CA GLY A 449 4.88 -8.72 -39.09
C GLY A 449 5.20 -7.77 -37.93
N PRO A 450 5.11 -8.23 -36.67
CA PRO A 450 5.26 -7.37 -35.51
C PRO A 450 6.64 -6.71 -35.46
N ARG A 451 6.70 -5.49 -34.91
CA ARG A 451 7.95 -4.89 -34.47
C ARG A 451 8.22 -5.22 -33.01
N VAL A 452 9.29 -5.96 -32.75
CA VAL A 452 9.70 -6.33 -31.39
C VAL A 452 10.53 -5.19 -30.77
N LEU A 453 10.11 -4.68 -29.62
CA LEU A 453 10.69 -3.49 -28.99
C LEU A 453 11.73 -3.90 -27.95
N GLY A 454 13.02 -3.79 -28.25
CA GLY A 454 14.10 -4.37 -27.41
C GLY A 454 14.11 -3.85 -25.96
N PRO A 455 14.52 -2.60 -25.72
CA PRO A 455 14.56 -2.02 -24.36
C PRO A 455 13.19 -1.93 -23.69
N GLU A 456 12.14 -1.59 -24.45
CA GLU A 456 10.78 -1.45 -23.89
C GLU A 456 10.19 -2.78 -23.42
N SER A 457 10.55 -3.91 -24.04
CA SER A 457 10.15 -5.25 -23.55
C SER A 457 10.62 -5.48 -22.11
N VAL A 458 11.87 -5.12 -21.83
CA VAL A 458 12.48 -5.29 -20.50
C VAL A 458 11.87 -4.31 -19.51
N ARG A 459 11.67 -3.04 -19.90
CA ARG A 459 11.08 -2.02 -19.03
C ARG A 459 9.62 -2.31 -18.70
N PHE A 460 8.81 -2.67 -19.70
CA PHE A 460 7.40 -3.04 -19.47
C PHE A 460 7.31 -4.25 -18.55
N ALA A 461 8.17 -5.25 -18.77
CA ALA A 461 8.26 -6.40 -17.88
C ALA A 461 8.75 -6.03 -16.47
N SER A 462 9.68 -5.09 -16.27
CA SER A 462 10.12 -4.71 -14.92
C SER A 462 9.06 -3.94 -14.14
N GLU A 463 8.21 -3.18 -14.84
CA GLU A 463 7.18 -2.34 -14.24
C GLU A 463 5.79 -3.01 -14.15
N ARG A 464 5.67 -4.32 -14.41
CA ARG A 464 4.39 -5.06 -14.43
C ARG A 464 3.54 -4.96 -13.15
N PHE A 465 4.15 -4.58 -12.02
CA PHE A 465 3.48 -4.35 -10.74
C PHE A 465 3.03 -2.90 -10.50
N ARG A 466 3.11 -2.05 -11.54
CA ARG A 466 2.71 -0.63 -11.50
C ARG A 466 1.61 -0.32 -12.53
N PRO A 467 0.53 -1.13 -12.63
CA PRO A 467 -0.48 -1.01 -13.68
C PRO A 467 -1.24 0.31 -13.64
N GLN A 468 -1.35 0.94 -12.46
CA GLN A 468 -2.13 2.17 -12.25
C GLN A 468 -1.27 3.43 -12.34
N GLN A 469 -0.02 3.32 -12.82
CA GLN A 469 0.88 4.47 -12.93
C GLN A 469 0.37 5.57 -13.85
N THR A 470 -0.44 5.20 -14.85
CA THR A 470 -1.10 6.14 -15.78
C THR A 470 -2.12 7.04 -15.09
N LYS A 471 -2.62 6.67 -13.90
CA LYS A 471 -3.48 7.55 -13.10
C LYS A 471 -2.85 8.93 -12.95
N ARG A 472 -1.51 9.06 -12.86
CA ARG A 472 -0.82 10.35 -12.69
C ARG A 472 -1.06 11.36 -13.83
N LEU A 473 -1.51 10.91 -15.00
CA LEU A 473 -1.83 11.77 -16.14
C LEU A 473 -3.22 12.42 -16.03
N GLY A 474 -4.06 11.94 -15.11
CA GLY A 474 -5.30 12.61 -14.69
C GLY A 474 -5.33 12.75 -13.16
N PRO A 475 -6.34 13.41 -12.57
CA PRO A 475 -6.53 13.29 -11.14
C PRO A 475 -7.26 11.98 -10.77
N GLY A 476 -7.94 11.31 -11.71
CA GLY A 476 -8.61 10.02 -11.48
C GLY A 476 -8.43 8.99 -12.60
N LEU A 477 -8.75 7.74 -12.28
CA LEU A 477 -8.77 6.60 -13.19
C LEU A 477 -10.00 5.73 -12.83
N LEU A 478 -10.81 5.36 -13.81
CA LEU A 478 -11.89 4.38 -13.65
C LEU A 478 -11.70 3.23 -14.63
N ALA A 479 -12.24 2.06 -14.33
CA ALA A 479 -12.19 0.90 -15.22
C ALA A 479 -13.44 0.03 -15.11
N GLY A 480 -13.85 -0.54 -16.24
CA GLY A 480 -14.72 -1.72 -16.27
C GLY A 480 -13.86 -2.98 -16.34
N GLU A 481 -13.95 -3.85 -15.34
CA GLU A 481 -13.24 -5.14 -15.31
C GLU A 481 -14.19 -6.27 -15.69
N ILE A 482 -13.91 -6.94 -16.82
CA ILE A 482 -14.85 -7.83 -17.49
C ILE A 482 -14.16 -9.15 -17.82
N VAL A 483 -14.76 -10.27 -17.41
CA VAL A 483 -14.38 -11.60 -17.90
C VAL A 483 -15.29 -11.96 -19.07
N MET A 484 -14.71 -12.45 -20.16
CA MET A 484 -15.47 -12.88 -21.34
C MET A 484 -14.75 -13.99 -22.11
N PRO A 485 -15.42 -14.71 -23.04
CA PRO A 485 -14.73 -15.57 -23.99
C PRO A 485 -13.65 -14.80 -24.77
N ALA A 486 -12.46 -15.37 -24.89
CA ALA A 486 -11.33 -14.72 -25.56
C ALA A 486 -11.63 -14.35 -27.02
N ASP A 487 -12.47 -15.14 -27.69
CA ASP A 487 -12.84 -14.95 -29.10
C ASP A 487 -13.85 -13.82 -29.30
N GLU A 488 -14.49 -13.32 -28.24
CA GLU A 488 -15.37 -12.15 -28.28
C GLU A 488 -14.61 -10.81 -28.19
N VAL A 489 -13.37 -10.84 -27.69
CA VAL A 489 -12.54 -9.62 -27.52
C VAL A 489 -12.41 -8.80 -28.81
N PRO A 490 -12.16 -9.39 -30.01
CA PRO A 490 -12.07 -8.64 -31.25
C PRO A 490 -13.36 -7.91 -31.64
N ARG A 491 -14.53 -8.40 -31.21
CA ARG A 491 -15.84 -7.75 -31.45
C ARG A 491 -16.16 -6.72 -30.38
N PHE A 492 -15.81 -7.02 -29.13
CA PHE A 492 -16.09 -6.17 -27.97
C PHE A 492 -15.27 -4.88 -27.97
N LEU A 493 -13.95 -4.95 -28.14
CA LEU A 493 -13.07 -3.78 -27.98
C LEU A 493 -13.44 -2.60 -28.91
N PRO A 494 -13.68 -2.80 -30.21
CA PRO A 494 -14.12 -1.69 -31.08
C PRO A 494 -15.44 -1.05 -30.61
N ALA A 495 -16.38 -1.87 -30.11
CA ALA A 495 -17.66 -1.38 -29.61
C ALA A 495 -17.51 -0.63 -28.27
N ALA A 496 -16.66 -1.13 -27.37
CA ALA A 496 -16.31 -0.49 -26.11
C ALA A 496 -15.66 0.88 -26.34
N GLU A 497 -14.70 0.96 -27.26
CA GLU A 497 -14.06 2.23 -27.62
C GLU A 497 -15.04 3.21 -28.26
N ALA A 498 -15.96 2.73 -29.11
CA ALA A 498 -17.00 3.58 -29.69
C ALA A 498 -17.94 4.15 -28.62
N LEU A 499 -18.31 3.34 -27.62
CA LEU A 499 -19.10 3.77 -26.47
C LEU A 499 -18.34 4.84 -25.66
N ALA A 500 -17.08 4.59 -25.32
CA ALA A 500 -16.25 5.53 -24.56
C ALA A 500 -16.04 6.85 -25.32
N ARG A 501 -15.76 6.79 -26.63
CA ARG A 501 -15.70 7.99 -27.49
C ARG A 501 -17.03 8.74 -27.50
N GLY A 502 -18.15 8.04 -27.53
CA GLY A 502 -19.49 8.61 -27.39
C GLY A 502 -19.72 9.35 -26.06
N ALA A 503 -18.97 8.99 -25.01
CA ALA A 503 -18.95 9.69 -23.72
C ALA A 503 -17.82 10.75 -23.63
N GLY A 504 -17.06 10.97 -24.70
CA GLY A 504 -15.92 11.88 -24.76
C GLY A 504 -14.72 11.39 -23.95
N ARG A 505 -14.51 10.07 -23.85
CA ARG A 505 -13.38 9.39 -23.18
C ARG A 505 -12.56 8.58 -24.18
N GLN A 506 -11.28 8.37 -23.87
CA GLN A 506 -10.37 7.45 -24.55
C GLN A 506 -10.14 6.22 -23.66
N LEU A 507 -10.22 5.02 -24.22
CA LEU A 507 -9.99 3.78 -23.47
C LEU A 507 -8.53 3.35 -23.54
N ASP A 508 -7.95 3.11 -22.38
CA ASP A 508 -6.67 2.43 -22.18
C ASP A 508 -6.94 0.98 -21.84
N ALA A 509 -7.28 0.19 -22.84
CA ALA A 509 -7.66 -1.20 -22.65
C ALA A 509 -6.42 -2.10 -22.45
N GLU A 510 -6.46 -2.93 -21.41
CA GLU A 510 -5.55 -4.06 -21.19
C GLU A 510 -6.37 -5.36 -21.19
N VAL A 511 -5.92 -6.38 -21.92
CA VAL A 511 -6.58 -7.69 -21.99
C VAL A 511 -5.61 -8.78 -21.59
N TYR A 512 -5.96 -9.53 -20.55
CA TYR A 512 -5.25 -10.74 -20.11
C TYR A 512 -5.94 -11.95 -20.72
N TYR A 513 -5.27 -12.68 -21.59
CA TYR A 513 -5.79 -13.95 -22.09
C TYR A 513 -5.48 -15.08 -21.11
N LEU A 514 -6.38 -16.05 -21.01
CA LEU A 514 -6.22 -17.25 -20.18
C LEU A 514 -6.21 -18.50 -21.07
N SER A 515 -5.51 -19.56 -20.65
CA SER A 515 -5.46 -20.83 -21.39
C SER A 515 -6.83 -21.50 -21.54
N GLY A 516 -7.72 -21.31 -20.56
CA GLY A 516 -9.09 -21.84 -20.57
C GLY A 516 -10.05 -21.19 -21.58
N GLY A 517 -9.57 -20.35 -22.51
CA GLY A 517 -10.41 -19.71 -23.53
C GLY A 517 -11.20 -18.49 -23.06
N GLU A 518 -10.99 -18.04 -21.83
CA GLU A 518 -11.49 -16.76 -21.32
C GLU A 518 -10.41 -15.65 -21.45
N ALA A 519 -10.85 -14.40 -21.34
CA ALA A 519 -10.01 -13.23 -21.20
C ALA A 519 -10.56 -12.29 -20.12
N LEU A 520 -9.67 -11.64 -19.37
CA LEU A 520 -10.00 -10.52 -18.49
C LEU A 520 -9.66 -9.21 -19.21
N VAL A 521 -10.68 -8.44 -19.55
CA VAL A 521 -10.58 -7.11 -20.15
C VAL A 521 -10.70 -6.05 -19.06
N ILE A 522 -9.66 -5.24 -18.91
CA ILE A 522 -9.65 -4.03 -18.08
C ILE A 522 -9.79 -2.83 -19.02
N ALA A 523 -11.01 -2.30 -19.13
CA ALA A 523 -11.31 -1.15 -19.96
C ALA A 523 -11.18 0.15 -19.15
N ALA A 524 -9.94 0.60 -18.94
CA ALA A 524 -9.62 1.76 -18.13
C ALA A 524 -9.72 3.08 -18.92
N TYR A 525 -9.97 4.18 -18.22
CA TYR A 525 -9.96 5.55 -18.78
C TYR A 525 -9.71 6.61 -17.71
N LEU A 526 -9.02 7.68 -18.09
CA LEU A 526 -8.73 8.81 -17.21
C LEU A 526 -9.97 9.69 -16.98
N VAL A 527 -10.09 10.21 -15.76
CA VAL A 527 -11.21 11.07 -15.35
C VAL A 527 -10.73 12.26 -14.54
N ASP A 528 -11.55 13.32 -14.49
CA ASP A 528 -11.30 14.47 -13.63
C ASP A 528 -12.39 14.62 -12.58
N HIS A 529 -12.14 14.06 -11.39
CA HIS A 529 -13.08 14.07 -10.27
C HIS A 529 -13.20 15.45 -9.57
N ARG A 530 -12.50 16.48 -10.06
CA ARG A 530 -12.64 17.88 -9.59
C ARG A 530 -13.73 18.64 -10.34
N ARG A 531 -14.17 18.11 -11.49
CA ARG A 531 -15.25 18.67 -12.33
C ARG A 531 -16.52 17.85 -12.18
N GLY A 532 -17.68 18.50 -12.21
CA GLY A 532 -18.97 17.80 -12.07
C GLY A 532 -19.28 16.81 -13.19
N ALA A 533 -18.63 16.96 -14.35
CA ALA A 533 -18.67 15.97 -15.44
C ALA A 533 -18.26 14.55 -15.01
N PHE A 534 -17.55 14.39 -13.88
CA PHE A 534 -17.24 13.11 -13.27
C PHE A 534 -18.48 12.23 -13.01
N ALA A 535 -19.65 12.82 -12.74
CA ALA A 535 -20.88 12.06 -12.55
C ALA A 535 -21.28 11.28 -13.82
N VAL A 536 -21.00 11.83 -15.00
CA VAL A 536 -21.19 11.14 -16.29
C VAL A 536 -20.10 10.09 -16.50
N ASP A 537 -18.84 10.42 -16.15
CA ASP A 537 -17.70 9.49 -16.25
C ASP A 537 -17.89 8.23 -15.41
N LEU A 538 -18.55 8.34 -14.25
CA LEU A 538 -18.85 7.21 -13.36
C LEU A 538 -19.80 6.17 -14.02
N MET A 539 -20.63 6.59 -14.98
CA MET A 539 -21.57 5.71 -15.68
C MET A 539 -20.94 4.95 -16.86
N VAL A 540 -19.75 5.36 -17.32
CA VAL A 540 -19.09 4.75 -18.48
C VAL A 540 -18.63 3.32 -18.17
N ALA A 541 -17.96 3.07 -17.04
CA ALA A 541 -17.55 1.73 -16.62
C ALA A 541 -18.74 0.75 -16.48
N PRO A 542 -19.83 1.11 -15.77
CA PRO A 542 -21.06 0.33 -15.79
C PRO A 542 -21.62 0.06 -17.20
N ALA A 543 -21.63 1.06 -18.08
CA ALA A 543 -22.14 0.91 -19.45
C ALA A 543 -21.27 -0.01 -20.32
N LEU A 544 -19.95 -0.06 -20.09
CA LEU A 544 -19.04 -1.01 -20.73
C LEU A 544 -19.32 -2.46 -20.27
N ILE A 545 -19.59 -2.66 -18.99
CA ILE A 545 -19.95 -3.96 -18.42
C ILE A 545 -21.32 -4.41 -18.96
N ASP A 546 -22.30 -3.50 -19.01
CA ASP A 546 -23.61 -3.77 -19.62
C ASP A 546 -23.50 -4.11 -21.11
N LEU A 547 -22.61 -3.45 -21.85
CA LEU A 547 -22.31 -3.78 -23.24
C LEU A 547 -21.78 -5.21 -23.37
N ALA A 548 -20.84 -5.60 -22.52
CA ALA A 548 -20.26 -6.93 -22.54
C ALA A 548 -21.31 -8.02 -22.23
N MET A 549 -22.14 -7.81 -21.20
CA MET A 549 -23.22 -8.73 -20.84
C MET A 549 -24.31 -8.83 -21.92
N ALA A 550 -24.68 -7.70 -22.52
CA ALA A 550 -25.80 -7.65 -23.47
C ALA A 550 -25.44 -8.19 -24.87
N ARG A 551 -24.17 -8.15 -25.27
CA ARG A 551 -23.77 -8.41 -26.67
C ARG A 551 -22.56 -9.32 -26.87
N HIS A 552 -21.79 -9.63 -25.83
CA HIS A 552 -20.48 -10.30 -25.96
C HIS A 552 -20.24 -11.40 -24.93
N HIS A 553 -21.30 -11.95 -24.34
CA HIS A 553 -21.21 -13.04 -23.36
C HIS A 553 -20.26 -12.76 -22.18
N GLY A 554 -20.02 -11.47 -21.89
CA GLY A 554 -19.15 -11.04 -20.81
C GLY A 554 -19.88 -10.94 -19.49
N ARG A 555 -19.12 -10.84 -18.41
CA ARG A 555 -19.60 -10.66 -17.04
C ARG A 555 -18.62 -9.81 -16.22
N PRO A 556 -19.08 -9.09 -15.19
CA PRO A 556 -18.18 -8.35 -14.32
C PRO A 556 -17.22 -9.29 -13.57
N TYR A 557 -15.94 -8.90 -13.48
CA TYR A 557 -14.91 -9.65 -12.77
C TYR A 557 -15.03 -9.51 -11.24
N VAL A 558 -15.32 -8.31 -10.74
CA VAL A 558 -15.56 -8.00 -9.32
C VAL A 558 -16.88 -7.25 -9.21
N LEU A 559 -17.74 -7.59 -8.24
CA LEU A 559 -19.00 -6.87 -8.04
C LEU A 559 -18.84 -5.75 -7.02
N GLY A 560 -18.22 -6.07 -5.89
CA GLY A 560 -18.27 -5.28 -4.68
C GLY A 560 -19.70 -4.87 -4.35
N ARG A 561 -19.83 -3.62 -3.90
CA ARG A 561 -21.12 -2.99 -3.66
C ARG A 561 -21.72 -2.44 -4.94
N TRP A 562 -20.92 -1.72 -5.72
CA TRP A 562 -21.42 -0.87 -6.80
C TRP A 562 -21.98 -1.64 -8.00
N GLN A 563 -21.52 -2.88 -8.22
CA GLN A 563 -22.02 -3.73 -9.30
C GLN A 563 -22.86 -4.92 -8.78
N SER A 564 -23.18 -4.95 -7.48
CA SER A 564 -24.03 -5.99 -6.88
C SER A 564 -25.39 -6.22 -7.56
N PRO A 565 -26.03 -5.26 -8.27
CA PRO A 565 -27.24 -5.56 -9.05
C PRO A 565 -27.04 -6.61 -10.16
N TRP A 566 -25.80 -6.86 -10.59
CA TRP A 566 -25.48 -7.87 -11.60
C TRP A 566 -25.06 -9.22 -11.02
N PHE A 567 -25.31 -9.45 -9.73
CA PHE A 567 -25.00 -10.72 -9.05
C PHE A 567 -25.46 -11.96 -9.82
N GLU A 568 -26.74 -12.02 -10.20
CA GLU A 568 -27.28 -13.17 -10.95
C GLU A 568 -26.69 -13.29 -12.35
N ARG A 569 -26.32 -12.16 -12.99
CA ARG A 569 -25.67 -12.16 -14.30
C ARG A 569 -24.23 -12.68 -14.23
N ARG A 570 -23.51 -12.41 -13.13
CA ARG A 570 -22.14 -12.88 -12.93
C ARG A 570 -22.03 -14.38 -12.69
N PHE A 571 -22.90 -14.92 -11.84
CA PHE A 571 -22.83 -16.32 -11.40
C PHE A 571 -23.79 -17.25 -12.17
N GLY A 572 -24.83 -16.69 -12.79
CA GLY A 572 -25.94 -17.45 -13.34
C GLY A 572 -26.99 -17.79 -12.26
N PRO A 573 -28.28 -17.96 -12.63
CA PRO A 573 -29.36 -18.14 -11.65
C PRO A 573 -29.16 -19.29 -10.65
N PRO A 574 -28.71 -20.51 -11.06
CA PRO A 574 -28.55 -21.62 -10.12
C PRO A 574 -27.47 -21.36 -9.07
N ALA A 575 -26.29 -20.91 -9.51
CA ALA A 575 -25.18 -20.63 -8.61
C ALA A 575 -25.48 -19.41 -7.71
N ALA A 576 -26.15 -18.39 -8.25
CA ALA A 576 -26.59 -17.24 -7.48
C ALA A 576 -27.59 -17.62 -6.37
N ALA A 577 -28.56 -18.48 -6.68
CA ALA A 577 -29.51 -18.99 -5.68
C ALA A 577 -28.80 -19.79 -4.58
N ARG A 578 -27.85 -20.67 -4.96
CA ARG A 578 -27.04 -21.43 -4.01
C ARG A 578 -26.21 -20.51 -3.09
N LEU A 579 -25.50 -19.54 -3.65
CA LEU A 579 -24.68 -18.60 -2.87
C LEU A 579 -25.52 -17.74 -1.91
N ARG A 580 -26.72 -17.32 -2.32
CA ARG A 580 -27.68 -16.66 -1.41
C ARG A 580 -28.08 -17.60 -0.28
N GLY A 581 -28.41 -18.87 -0.60
CA GLY A 581 -28.74 -19.89 0.39
C GLY A 581 -27.64 -20.09 1.43
N ILE A 582 -26.38 -20.20 0.99
CA ILE A 582 -25.21 -20.31 1.88
C ILE A 582 -25.12 -19.07 2.78
N LYS A 583 -25.15 -17.86 2.21
CA LYS A 583 -25.05 -16.62 2.99
C LYS A 583 -26.18 -16.49 4.01
N THR A 584 -27.42 -16.78 3.62
CA THR A 584 -28.59 -16.68 4.50
C THR A 584 -28.48 -17.65 5.66
N ALA A 585 -27.95 -18.87 5.44
CA ALA A 585 -27.75 -19.82 6.52
C ALA A 585 -26.62 -19.42 7.48
N LEU A 586 -25.49 -18.95 6.94
CA LEU A 586 -24.32 -18.55 7.74
C LEU A 586 -24.53 -17.22 8.49
N ASP A 587 -25.21 -16.26 7.86
CA ASP A 587 -25.41 -14.91 8.38
C ASP A 587 -26.83 -14.40 8.07
N PRO A 588 -27.86 -14.89 8.80
CA PRO A 588 -29.26 -14.55 8.56
C PRO A 588 -29.56 -13.05 8.68
N ALA A 589 -28.82 -12.34 9.53
CA ALA A 589 -28.95 -10.90 9.74
C ALA A 589 -28.15 -10.05 8.71
N ALA A 590 -27.42 -10.71 7.80
CA ALA A 590 -26.58 -10.10 6.79
C ALA A 590 -25.65 -9.01 7.38
N LEU A 591 -24.96 -9.31 8.47
CA LEU A 591 -24.08 -8.38 9.19
C LEU A 591 -22.67 -8.34 8.59
N LEU A 592 -22.14 -9.48 8.13
CA LEU A 592 -20.80 -9.56 7.56
C LEU A 592 -20.80 -9.04 6.11
N SER A 593 -20.05 -7.94 5.89
CA SER A 593 -19.88 -7.26 4.61
C SER A 593 -21.21 -6.95 3.92
N ARG A 594 -22.17 -6.39 4.68
CA ARG A 594 -23.52 -6.07 4.22
C ARG A 594 -23.52 -5.27 2.91
N GLY A 595 -24.34 -5.72 1.95
CA GLY A 595 -24.51 -5.07 0.65
C GLY A 595 -23.33 -5.22 -0.31
N VAL A 596 -22.32 -6.03 0.05
CA VAL A 596 -21.27 -6.49 -0.87
C VAL A 596 -21.78 -7.75 -1.59
N LEU A 597 -21.42 -7.90 -2.85
CA LEU A 597 -21.81 -8.99 -3.75
C LEU A 597 -23.29 -8.98 -4.16
N PHE A 598 -24.22 -8.81 -3.20
CA PHE A 598 -25.67 -8.66 -3.43
C PHE A 598 -26.35 -7.96 -2.25
N GLY A 599 -27.63 -7.62 -2.42
CA GLY A 599 -28.46 -7.08 -1.34
C GLY A 599 -28.09 -5.66 -0.90
N LEU A 600 -27.46 -4.87 -1.79
CA LEU A 600 -27.21 -3.46 -1.54
C LEU A 600 -28.51 -2.72 -1.27
N LYS A 601 -28.58 -2.03 -0.14
CA LYS A 601 -29.64 -1.09 0.21
C LYS A 601 -29.03 0.29 0.46
N LEU A 602 -29.44 1.26 -0.35
CA LEU A 602 -29.10 2.67 -0.15
C LEU A 602 -30.15 3.33 0.75
N ARG A 603 -29.73 4.34 1.50
CA ARG A 603 -30.55 5.00 2.53
C ARG A 603 -31.58 5.96 1.92
N GLY A 604 -32.79 5.93 2.48
CA GLY A 604 -33.85 6.89 2.19
C GLY A 604 -34.51 6.75 0.81
N PRO A 605 -35.50 7.61 0.50
CA PRO A 605 -36.24 7.56 -0.75
C PRO A 605 -35.36 7.81 -1.98
N LEU A 606 -34.37 8.71 -1.88
CA LEU A 606 -33.40 8.95 -2.94
C LEU A 606 -32.52 7.72 -3.21
N GLY A 607 -32.13 6.99 -2.15
CA GLY A 607 -31.41 5.73 -2.28
C GLY A 607 -32.23 4.66 -3.00
N ALA A 608 -33.50 4.50 -2.64
CA ALA A 608 -34.40 3.56 -3.31
C ALA A 608 -34.56 3.90 -4.81
N LEU A 609 -34.73 5.19 -5.14
CA LEU A 609 -34.80 5.66 -6.52
C LEU A 609 -33.48 5.41 -7.28
N ALA A 610 -32.34 5.69 -6.65
CA ALA A 610 -31.02 5.44 -7.26
C ALA A 610 -30.80 3.95 -7.55
N THR A 611 -31.18 3.07 -6.62
CA THR A 611 -31.11 1.62 -6.82
C THR A 611 -32.03 1.15 -7.95
N ALA A 612 -33.28 1.61 -7.98
CA ALA A 612 -34.24 1.23 -9.02
C ALA A 612 -33.84 1.78 -10.41
N GLY A 613 -33.30 3.00 -10.46
CA GLY A 613 -32.90 3.67 -11.69
C GLY A 613 -31.55 3.22 -12.26
N PHE A 614 -30.70 2.54 -11.48
CA PHE A 614 -29.35 2.18 -11.89
C PHE A 614 -29.33 1.34 -13.18
N GLY A 615 -30.04 0.20 -13.21
CA GLY A 615 -30.07 -0.68 -14.37
C GLY A 615 -30.57 0.02 -15.65
N PRO A 616 -31.79 0.60 -15.63
CA PRO A 616 -32.32 1.37 -16.75
C PRO A 616 -31.40 2.53 -17.19
N GLY A 617 -30.81 3.26 -16.24
CA GLY A 617 -29.89 4.36 -16.50
C GLY A 617 -28.60 3.92 -17.19
N VAL A 618 -28.01 2.81 -16.76
CA VAL A 618 -26.84 2.20 -17.42
C VAL A 618 -27.19 1.76 -18.84
N GLY A 619 -28.34 1.10 -19.02
CA GLY A 619 -28.81 0.66 -20.33
C GLY A 619 -29.03 1.84 -21.28
N PHE A 620 -29.64 2.93 -20.79
CA PHE A 620 -29.80 4.18 -21.54
C PHE A 620 -28.44 4.78 -21.92
N MET A 621 -27.51 4.90 -20.97
CA MET A 621 -26.15 5.42 -21.22
C MET A 621 -25.45 4.65 -22.34
N ARG A 622 -25.50 3.31 -22.30
CA ARG A 622 -24.95 2.47 -23.38
C ARG A 622 -25.56 2.80 -24.74
N VAL A 623 -26.89 2.91 -24.83
CA VAL A 623 -27.60 3.18 -26.10
C VAL A 623 -27.31 4.60 -26.61
N ALA A 624 -27.30 5.59 -25.71
CA ALA A 624 -27.08 6.99 -26.04
C ALA A 624 -25.64 7.22 -26.56
N CYS A 625 -24.63 6.62 -25.92
CA CYS A 625 -23.24 6.71 -26.38
C CYS A 625 -23.01 5.98 -27.71
N ALA A 626 -23.69 4.85 -27.95
CA ALA A 626 -23.53 4.06 -29.16
C ALA A 626 -24.24 4.65 -30.38
N THR A 627 -25.34 5.39 -30.20
CA THR A 627 -26.18 5.91 -31.29
C THR A 627 -25.79 7.34 -31.69
N PRO A 628 -25.31 7.60 -32.92
CA PRO A 628 -24.84 8.94 -33.33
C PRO A 628 -25.85 10.07 -33.08
N MET A 629 -27.13 9.84 -33.35
CA MET A 629 -28.22 10.80 -33.14
C MET A 629 -28.49 11.13 -31.67
N LEU A 630 -28.05 10.28 -30.73
CA LEU A 630 -28.26 10.48 -29.29
C LEU A 630 -26.99 10.95 -28.56
N ARG A 631 -25.81 10.89 -29.20
CA ARG A 631 -24.53 11.29 -28.58
C ARG A 631 -24.51 12.74 -28.09
N TRP A 632 -25.22 13.63 -28.78
CA TRP A 632 -25.31 15.03 -28.37
C TRP A 632 -25.98 15.19 -27.00
N LEU A 633 -26.87 14.27 -26.58
CA LEU A 633 -27.46 14.28 -25.24
C LEU A 633 -26.40 14.04 -24.17
N VAL A 634 -25.49 13.09 -24.41
CA VAL A 634 -24.38 12.78 -23.49
C VAL A 634 -23.38 13.94 -23.46
N ALA A 635 -23.06 14.49 -24.63
CA ALA A 635 -22.19 15.67 -24.72
C ALA A 635 -22.78 16.90 -24.01
N LEU A 636 -24.08 17.14 -24.17
CA LEU A 636 -24.81 18.21 -23.50
C LEU A 636 -24.84 17.99 -21.98
N ALA A 637 -25.21 16.80 -21.52
CA ALA A 637 -25.21 16.46 -20.10
C ALA A 637 -23.82 16.63 -19.48
N ARG A 638 -22.78 16.18 -20.19
CA ARG A 638 -21.38 16.37 -19.78
C ARG A 638 -20.99 17.84 -19.75
N GLY A 639 -21.38 18.64 -20.73
CA GLY A 639 -21.10 20.07 -20.80
C GLY A 639 -21.75 20.83 -19.64
N LEU A 640 -23.04 20.58 -19.40
CA LEU A 640 -23.79 21.15 -18.28
C LEU A 640 -23.18 20.76 -16.92
N ALA A 641 -22.91 19.47 -16.71
CA ALA A 641 -22.27 18.99 -15.47
C ALA A 641 -20.83 19.51 -15.33
N GLY A 642 -20.10 19.68 -16.44
CA GLY A 642 -18.73 20.18 -16.48
C GLY A 642 -18.57 21.61 -15.98
N ALA A 643 -19.63 22.42 -16.05
CA ALA A 643 -19.65 23.76 -15.47
C ALA A 643 -19.79 23.77 -13.94
N THR A 644 -20.10 22.61 -13.33
CA THR A 644 -20.27 22.47 -11.88
C THR A 644 -19.03 21.89 -11.20
N ARG A 645 -18.97 22.03 -9.87
CA ARG A 645 -17.87 21.54 -9.04
C ARG A 645 -17.99 20.03 -8.82
N GLY A 646 -16.89 19.30 -9.03
CA GLY A 646 -16.81 17.87 -8.74
C GLY A 646 -16.47 17.57 -7.27
N PRO A 647 -16.49 16.29 -6.88
CA PRO A 647 -16.22 15.83 -5.51
C PRO A 647 -14.88 16.26 -4.90
N ALA A 648 -13.82 16.44 -5.69
CA ALA A 648 -12.54 16.99 -5.19
C ALA A 648 -12.23 18.37 -5.77
N HIS A 649 -13.25 19.18 -6.05
CA HIS A 649 -13.03 20.57 -6.44
C HIS A 649 -12.16 21.31 -5.41
N GLY A 650 -11.21 22.12 -5.89
CA GLY A 650 -10.24 22.83 -5.04
C GLY A 650 -9.08 21.96 -4.54
N ARG A 651 -9.04 20.67 -4.90
CA ARG A 651 -7.95 19.77 -4.57
C ARG A 651 -7.09 19.51 -5.82
N GLY A 652 -5.77 19.52 -5.66
CA GLY A 652 -4.76 19.17 -6.66
C GLY A 652 -4.77 19.95 -7.99
N GLU A 653 -3.68 19.84 -8.75
CA GLU A 653 -3.57 20.38 -10.11
C GLU A 653 -3.52 19.23 -11.15
N PRO A 654 -4.03 19.42 -12.39
CA PRO A 654 -3.86 18.38 -13.40
C PRO A 654 -2.39 18.28 -13.78
N ALA A 655 -1.85 17.06 -13.86
CA ALA A 655 -0.63 16.86 -14.64
C ALA A 655 -0.97 17.19 -16.09
N LEU A 656 -0.37 18.23 -16.65
CA LEU A 656 -0.55 18.55 -18.06
C LEU A 656 0.09 17.44 -18.90
N VAL A 657 -0.73 16.67 -19.62
CA VAL A 657 -0.26 15.65 -20.58
C VAL A 657 0.62 16.35 -21.62
N GLY A 658 1.89 15.95 -21.70
CA GLY A 658 2.87 16.53 -22.63
C GLY A 658 3.61 17.77 -22.14
N ALA A 659 3.35 18.27 -20.92
CA ALA A 659 4.25 19.25 -20.32
C ALA A 659 5.46 18.52 -19.70
N PRO A 660 6.70 18.78 -20.13
CA PRO A 660 7.87 18.29 -19.40
C PRO A 660 7.76 18.76 -17.95
N PHE A 661 8.21 17.93 -16.98
CA PHE A 661 8.34 18.35 -15.59
C PHE A 661 9.36 19.51 -15.52
N ARG A 662 8.87 20.73 -15.72
CA ARG A 662 9.66 21.95 -15.63
C ARG A 662 9.56 22.42 -14.19
N ALA A 663 10.50 22.01 -13.36
CA ALA A 663 10.90 22.82 -12.22
C ALA A 663 11.57 24.10 -12.76
N SER A 664 10.78 25.00 -13.38
CA SER A 664 11.18 26.34 -13.87
C SER A 664 12.41 26.38 -14.80
N ALA A 665 12.20 26.47 -16.12
CA ALA A 665 13.09 26.89 -17.24
C ALA A 665 14.63 26.63 -17.20
N PRO A 666 15.25 26.16 -18.30
CA PRO A 666 16.67 25.77 -18.33
C PRO A 666 17.64 26.96 -18.42
N GLY A 667 18.65 26.97 -17.55
CA GLY A 667 19.93 27.66 -17.74
C GLY A 667 21.07 26.62 -17.73
N PRO A 668 22.17 26.84 -18.47
CA PRO A 668 23.20 25.83 -18.71
C PRO A 668 24.21 25.74 -17.54
N THR A 669 23.75 25.33 -16.36
CA THR A 669 24.58 24.82 -15.24
C THR A 669 23.65 23.97 -14.37
N ALA A 670 23.47 22.69 -14.75
CA ALA A 670 22.51 21.79 -14.12
C ALA A 670 22.97 21.34 -12.71
N ALA A 671 22.84 22.24 -11.73
CA ALA A 671 22.60 21.86 -10.36
C ALA A 671 21.17 21.30 -10.28
N VAL A 672 21.07 20.00 -9.98
CA VAL A 672 19.83 19.26 -9.87
C VAL A 672 18.90 19.93 -8.84
N ARG A 673 17.69 20.36 -9.25
CA ARG A 673 16.75 21.07 -8.38
C ARG A 673 15.68 20.13 -7.83
N ARG A 674 15.59 20.05 -6.50
CA ARG A 674 14.54 19.33 -5.73
C ARG A 674 13.13 19.83 -6.09
N ALA A 675 12.14 18.92 -6.10
CA ALA A 675 10.73 19.30 -6.29
C ALA A 675 10.25 20.24 -5.17
N SER A 676 9.51 21.29 -5.52
CA SER A 676 8.98 22.23 -4.52
C SER A 676 7.85 21.59 -3.70
N PRO A 677 7.70 21.94 -2.41
CA PRO A 677 6.60 21.44 -1.59
C PRO A 677 5.20 21.73 -2.17
N GLN A 678 5.05 22.85 -2.88
CA GLN A 678 3.80 23.20 -3.57
C GLN A 678 3.46 22.23 -4.71
N ALA A 679 4.46 21.87 -5.53
CA ALA A 679 4.27 20.88 -6.60
C ALA A 679 3.96 19.48 -6.06
N ALA A 680 4.53 19.14 -4.90
CA ALA A 680 4.24 17.89 -4.20
C ALA A 680 2.79 17.81 -3.73
N ALA A 681 2.30 18.89 -3.10
CA ALA A 681 0.93 19.01 -2.61
C ALA A 681 -0.11 18.93 -3.74
N ALA A 682 0.16 19.57 -4.88
CA ALA A 682 -0.70 19.50 -6.05
C ALA A 682 -0.83 18.07 -6.62
N ARG A 683 0.21 17.22 -6.46
CA ARG A 683 0.23 15.83 -6.94
C ARG A 683 -0.42 14.83 -5.99
N ALA A 684 -0.64 15.18 -4.72
CA ALA A 684 -1.19 14.25 -3.72
C ALA A 684 -2.52 13.62 -4.15
N LEU A 685 -3.36 14.37 -4.87
CA LEU A 685 -4.64 13.92 -5.43
C LEU A 685 -4.52 12.70 -6.37
N THR A 686 -3.36 12.55 -7.04
CA THR A 686 -3.10 11.43 -7.96
C THR A 686 -2.86 10.11 -7.23
N CYS A 687 -2.80 10.11 -5.89
CA CYS A 687 -2.63 8.91 -5.07
C CYS A 687 -3.59 7.82 -5.53
N VAL A 688 -3.05 6.66 -5.90
CA VAL A 688 -3.85 5.50 -6.34
C VAL A 688 -4.55 4.80 -5.17
N ASN A 689 -4.05 5.01 -3.94
CA ASN A 689 -4.40 4.22 -2.76
C ASN A 689 -4.09 2.71 -2.93
N CYS A 690 -3.02 2.36 -3.67
CA CYS A 690 -2.63 0.97 -3.95
C CYS A 690 -2.00 0.22 -2.76
N GLY A 691 -1.49 0.94 -1.75
CA GLY A 691 -0.91 0.35 -0.53
C GLY A 691 0.59 -0.01 -0.62
N GLU A 692 1.24 0.23 -1.76
CA GLU A 692 2.68 -0.06 -1.92
C GLU A 692 3.55 0.69 -0.90
N CYS A 693 3.25 1.97 -0.67
CA CYS A 693 3.96 2.80 0.31
C CYS A 693 3.83 2.30 1.75
N ASN A 694 2.69 1.70 2.11
CA ASN A 694 2.51 1.10 3.44
C ASN A 694 3.38 -0.14 3.62
N SER A 695 3.53 -0.93 2.56
CA SER A 695 4.29 -2.19 2.57
C SER A 695 5.81 -2.00 2.74
N VAL A 696 6.27 -0.75 2.71
CA VAL A 696 7.67 -0.35 2.94
C VAL A 696 7.81 0.68 4.06
N CYS A 697 6.73 0.91 4.83
CA CYS A 697 6.70 1.85 5.94
C CYS A 697 6.90 1.13 7.27
N PRO A 698 7.95 1.45 8.06
CA PRO A 698 8.16 0.82 9.35
C PRO A 698 7.01 1.08 10.33
N ILE A 699 6.41 2.27 10.31
CA ILE A 699 5.25 2.59 11.16
C ILE A 699 4.08 1.67 10.87
N PHE A 700 3.75 1.46 9.59
CA PHE A 700 2.67 0.55 9.22
C PHE A 700 2.94 -0.89 9.67
N HIS A 701 4.19 -1.35 9.61
CA HIS A 701 4.55 -2.71 10.06
C HIS A 701 4.44 -2.89 11.58
N GLU A 702 4.68 -1.84 12.37
CA GLU A 702 4.59 -1.91 13.83
C GLU A 702 3.18 -1.67 14.37
N SER A 703 2.36 -0.87 13.67
CA SER A 703 1.05 -0.45 14.20
C SER A 703 -0.13 -0.64 13.26
N GLY A 704 0.07 -1.01 12.00
CA GLY A 704 -1.02 -1.02 11.02
C GLY A 704 -1.57 0.37 10.66
N ILE A 705 -1.01 1.47 11.20
CA ILE A 705 -1.34 2.83 10.78
C ILE A 705 -0.86 2.99 9.34
N ARG A 706 -1.79 3.31 8.42
CA ARG A 706 -1.52 3.48 6.97
C ARG A 706 -0.85 4.83 6.69
N LEU A 707 0.21 5.12 7.44
CA LEU A 707 0.76 6.44 7.64
C LEU A 707 1.07 7.17 6.32
N PRO A 708 1.81 6.59 5.35
CA PRO A 708 2.10 7.29 4.11
C PRO A 708 0.85 7.70 3.33
N GLN A 709 -0.19 6.86 3.27
CA GLN A 709 -1.43 7.17 2.58
C GLN A 709 -2.20 8.27 3.29
N MET A 710 -2.33 8.15 4.60
CA MET A 710 -2.99 9.13 5.46
C MET A 710 -2.34 10.51 5.36
N LEU A 711 -1.00 10.57 5.42
CA LEU A 711 -0.26 11.83 5.24
C LEU A 711 -0.44 12.41 3.84
N THR A 712 -0.49 11.57 2.80
CA THR A 712 -0.75 12.04 1.44
C THR A 712 -2.15 12.64 1.31
N HIS A 713 -3.19 12.03 1.90
CA HIS A 713 -4.54 12.60 1.90
C HIS A 713 -4.65 13.87 2.75
N LEU A 714 -3.91 13.96 3.86
CA LEU A 714 -3.80 15.21 4.63
C LEU A 714 -3.09 16.31 3.85
N GLY A 715 -2.01 15.98 3.12
CA GLY A 715 -1.31 16.93 2.26
C GLY A 715 -2.19 17.45 1.12
N GLU A 716 -3.04 16.58 0.55
CA GLU A 716 -4.08 16.97 -0.41
C GLU A 716 -5.12 17.91 0.23
N ALA A 717 -5.61 17.60 1.42
CA ALA A 717 -6.58 18.43 2.13
C ALA A 717 -5.98 19.80 2.51
N MET A 718 -4.74 19.81 2.99
CA MET A 718 -3.98 21.02 3.31
C MET A 718 -3.78 21.90 2.08
N HIS A 719 -3.49 21.30 0.92
CA HIS A 719 -3.42 22.05 -0.35
C HIS A 719 -4.74 22.75 -0.69
N ALA A 720 -5.87 22.15 -0.33
CA ALA A 720 -7.20 22.71 -0.51
C ALA A 720 -7.59 23.75 0.56
N GLY A 721 -6.67 24.09 1.48
CA GLY A 721 -6.87 25.05 2.55
C GLY A 721 -7.47 24.48 3.84
N GLU A 722 -7.54 23.15 3.98
CA GLU A 722 -7.98 22.51 5.23
C GLU A 722 -6.83 22.47 6.26
N ALA A 723 -7.13 22.68 7.54
CA ALA A 723 -6.12 22.56 8.60
C ALA A 723 -5.72 21.09 8.82
N LEU A 724 -4.47 20.85 9.22
CA LEU A 724 -3.98 19.49 9.50
C LEU A 724 -4.64 18.88 10.75
N GLY A 725 -5.01 19.72 11.72
CA GLY A 725 -5.56 19.29 13.00
C GLY A 725 -4.56 18.52 13.87
N ALA A 726 -4.97 18.20 15.10
CA ALA A 726 -4.10 17.53 16.08
C ALA A 726 -3.66 16.12 15.64
N THR A 727 -4.60 15.34 15.07
CA THR A 727 -4.31 14.00 14.54
C THR A 727 -3.31 14.07 13.39
N GLY A 728 -3.48 15.02 12.45
CA GLY A 728 -2.55 15.19 11.34
C GLY A 728 -1.14 15.59 11.79
N GLY A 729 -1.04 16.48 12.78
CA GLY A 729 0.22 16.80 13.45
C GLY A 729 0.88 15.56 14.06
N THR A 730 0.13 14.79 14.85
CA THR A 730 0.65 13.57 15.49
C THR A 730 1.12 12.54 14.46
N LEU A 731 0.37 12.33 13.38
CA LEU A 731 0.78 11.44 12.29
C LEU A 731 2.09 11.92 11.63
N LEU A 732 2.31 13.23 11.48
CA LEU A 732 3.58 13.76 10.98
C LEU A 732 4.74 13.44 11.92
N ASP A 733 4.54 13.51 13.25
CA ASP A 733 5.56 13.15 14.25
C ASP A 733 5.91 11.66 14.19
N LEU A 734 4.95 10.81 13.79
CA LEU A 734 5.18 9.38 13.55
C LEU A 734 6.10 9.11 12.35
N CYS A 735 6.23 10.05 11.40
CA CYS A 735 6.96 9.80 10.17
C CYS A 735 8.48 9.87 10.36
N MET A 736 9.18 8.79 10.01
CA MET A 736 10.65 8.73 10.06
C MET A 736 11.38 9.46 8.91
N ARG A 737 10.64 10.08 7.98
CA ARG A 737 11.21 10.77 6.79
C ARG A 737 12.19 9.93 5.95
N CYS A 738 12.00 8.60 5.91
CA CYS A 738 12.92 7.68 5.26
C CYS A 738 12.80 7.56 3.74
N GLY A 739 11.83 8.19 3.08
CA GLY A 739 11.74 8.19 1.60
C GLY A 739 11.29 6.87 0.93
N ASN A 740 11.24 5.74 1.65
CA ASN A 740 10.83 4.45 1.07
C ASN A 740 9.47 4.51 0.34
N CYS A 741 8.51 5.25 0.89
CA CYS A 741 7.19 5.41 0.30
C CYS A 741 7.21 6.13 -1.06
N GLU A 742 8.18 7.02 -1.28
CA GLU A 742 8.38 7.75 -2.53
C GLU A 742 8.96 6.83 -3.62
N GLU A 743 9.95 6.00 -3.27
CA GLU A 743 10.63 5.07 -4.20
C GLU A 743 9.65 4.06 -4.84
N VAL A 744 8.66 3.59 -4.08
CA VAL A 744 7.66 2.62 -4.57
C VAL A 744 6.36 3.26 -5.08
N CYS A 745 6.25 4.60 -5.07
CA CYS A 745 5.01 5.27 -5.39
C CYS A 745 4.63 5.09 -6.87
N GLN A 746 3.50 4.43 -7.15
CA GLN A 746 3.01 4.26 -8.52
C GLN A 746 2.56 5.58 -9.16
N ALA A 747 2.05 6.52 -8.36
CA ALA A 747 1.64 7.85 -8.82
C ALA A 747 2.83 8.81 -8.97
N GLY A 748 4.01 8.44 -8.46
CA GLY A 748 5.17 9.34 -8.43
C GLY A 748 4.88 10.60 -7.59
N ILE A 749 4.30 10.44 -6.40
CA ILE A 749 4.14 11.57 -5.47
C ILE A 749 5.49 11.79 -4.75
N PRO A 750 6.07 13.01 -4.79
CA PRO A 750 7.25 13.33 -4.01
C PRO A 750 6.83 13.53 -2.53
N HIS A 751 6.77 12.44 -1.79
CA HIS A 751 6.28 12.42 -0.41
C HIS A 751 7.15 13.24 0.53
N LEU A 752 8.48 13.26 0.36
CA LEU A 752 9.35 13.99 1.29
C LEU A 752 9.11 15.51 1.23
N PRO A 753 9.12 16.18 0.05
CA PRO A 753 8.74 17.59 -0.05
C PRO A 753 7.30 17.88 0.41
N LEU A 754 6.36 16.96 0.15
CA LEU A 754 4.99 17.09 0.65
C LEU A 754 4.97 17.17 2.18
N TYR A 755 5.64 16.23 2.82
CA TYR A 755 5.65 16.15 4.27
C TYR A 755 6.44 17.28 4.93
N GLU A 756 7.46 17.82 4.26
CA GLU A 756 8.18 19.03 4.70
C GLU A 756 7.25 20.25 4.73
N ALA A 757 6.44 20.47 3.68
CA ALA A 757 5.42 21.53 3.70
C ALA A 757 4.42 21.34 4.84
N MET A 758 3.95 20.10 5.04
CA MET A 758 3.02 19.78 6.11
C MET A 758 3.64 20.01 7.49
N GLN A 759 4.92 19.64 7.68
CA GLN A 759 5.63 19.90 8.93
C GLN A 759 5.72 21.41 9.20
N GLY A 760 6.13 22.20 8.20
CA GLY A 760 6.20 23.65 8.36
C GLY A 760 4.85 24.29 8.66
N ALA A 761 3.74 23.72 8.18
CA ALA A 761 2.39 24.13 8.57
C ALA A 761 2.05 23.72 10.00
N ALA A 762 2.31 22.47 10.38
CA ALA A 762 2.07 21.95 11.72
C ALA A 762 2.87 22.72 12.78
N ASP A 763 4.15 23.02 12.53
CA ASP A 763 5.04 23.72 13.46
C ASP A 763 4.59 25.17 13.74
N ARG A 764 3.82 25.78 12.83
CA ARG A 764 3.21 27.10 13.04
C ARG A 764 1.97 27.05 13.93
N GLU A 765 1.24 25.93 13.89
CA GLU A 765 0.01 25.73 14.67
C GLU A 765 0.29 25.16 16.07
N ARG A 766 1.31 24.31 16.19
CA ARG A 766 1.77 23.70 17.44
C ARG A 766 3.28 23.64 17.48
N GLY A 767 3.87 23.82 18.66
CA GLY A 767 5.30 23.56 18.84
C GLY A 767 5.65 22.10 18.53
N ALA A 768 6.87 21.86 18.03
CA ALA A 768 7.36 20.51 17.79
C ALA A 768 7.35 19.67 19.07
N ASP A 769 6.69 18.51 19.04
CA ASP A 769 6.64 17.58 20.19
C ASP A 769 7.86 16.66 20.18
N ARG A 770 8.94 17.21 20.70
CA ARG A 770 10.25 16.56 20.79
C ARG A 770 10.20 15.26 21.58
N GLU A 771 9.46 15.26 22.69
CA GLU A 771 9.39 14.10 23.58
C GLU A 771 8.61 12.93 22.96
N ARG A 772 7.51 13.20 22.25
CA ARG A 772 6.81 12.15 21.48
C ARG A 772 7.69 11.56 20.40
N HIS A 773 8.39 12.40 19.65
CA HIS A 773 9.29 11.93 18.59
C HIS A 773 10.41 11.04 19.15
N VAL A 774 11.02 11.44 20.27
CA VAL A 774 12.02 10.65 21.01
C VAL A 774 11.44 9.29 21.44
N ALA A 775 10.27 9.28 22.06
CA ALA A 775 9.62 8.06 22.55
C ALA A 775 9.28 7.10 21.41
N LEU A 776 8.75 7.62 20.30
CA LEU A 776 8.46 6.85 19.09
C LEU A 776 9.71 6.16 18.56
N LEU A 777 10.80 6.91 18.39
CA LEU A 777 12.05 6.36 17.86
C LEU A 777 12.60 5.26 18.78
N ALA A 778 12.54 5.45 20.11
CA ALA A 778 12.94 4.44 21.07
C ALA A 778 12.09 3.15 20.98
N LEU A 779 10.78 3.26 20.78
CA LEU A 779 9.89 2.11 20.59
C LEU A 779 10.17 1.36 19.29
N LEU A 780 10.24 2.08 18.16
CA LEU A 780 10.48 1.49 16.84
C LEU A 780 11.83 0.76 16.78
N ARG A 781 12.89 1.38 17.31
CA ARG A 781 14.24 0.80 17.29
C ARG A 781 14.34 -0.45 18.16
N GLY A 782 13.59 -0.49 19.26
CA GLY A 782 13.48 -1.68 20.10
C GLY A 782 12.57 -2.77 19.54
N SER A 783 11.99 -2.58 18.33
CA SER A 783 11.23 -3.62 17.64
C SER A 783 12.16 -4.61 16.93
N PRO A 784 12.06 -5.92 17.24
CA PRO A 784 12.78 -6.95 16.51
C PRO A 784 12.42 -6.99 15.03
N ARG A 785 11.19 -6.60 14.66
CA ARG A 785 10.73 -6.58 13.27
C ARG A 785 11.40 -5.44 12.52
N TYR A 786 11.43 -4.23 13.08
CA TYR A 786 12.16 -3.10 12.49
C TYR A 786 13.62 -3.45 12.20
N ALA A 787 14.33 -4.00 13.21
CA ALA A 787 15.73 -4.42 13.10
C ALA A 787 15.96 -5.44 11.96
N ARG A 788 15.11 -6.46 11.84
CA ARG A 788 15.25 -7.51 10.82
C ARG A 788 14.85 -7.03 9.42
N GLU A 789 13.76 -6.29 9.30
CA GLU A 789 13.13 -6.01 8.00
C GLU A 789 13.58 -4.71 7.35
N PHE A 790 14.06 -3.75 8.13
CA PHE A 790 14.44 -2.42 7.63
C PHE A 790 15.92 -2.11 7.79
N LEU A 791 16.61 -2.72 8.76
CA LEU A 791 18.03 -2.48 9.03
C LEU A 791 18.98 -3.60 8.59
N GLU A 792 18.47 -4.75 8.11
CA GLU A 792 19.26 -5.93 7.69
C GLU A 792 20.27 -6.44 8.73
N ILE A 793 19.89 -6.39 10.01
CA ILE A 793 20.78 -6.77 11.11
C ILE A 793 20.97 -8.30 11.14
N ARG A 794 22.19 -8.79 10.89
CA ARG A 794 22.59 -10.20 11.05
C ARG A 794 23.34 -10.39 12.37
N PRO A 795 22.76 -11.06 13.38
CA PRO A 795 23.45 -11.33 14.64
C PRO A 795 24.80 -12.03 14.39
N GLY A 796 25.90 -11.46 14.89
CA GLY A 796 27.25 -12.02 14.79
C GLY A 796 28.09 -11.56 13.59
N ALA A 797 27.53 -10.87 12.58
CA ALA A 797 28.31 -10.27 11.49
C ALA A 797 29.17 -9.08 11.97
N TYR A 798 28.68 -8.36 12.99
CA TYR A 798 29.35 -7.17 13.54
C TYR A 798 30.71 -7.46 14.16
N ALA A 799 30.84 -8.57 14.88
CA ALA A 799 32.09 -8.98 15.52
C ALA A 799 33.18 -9.37 14.49
N ARG A 800 32.82 -9.67 13.24
CA ARG A 800 33.76 -10.08 12.17
C ARG A 800 34.33 -8.92 11.36
N ARG A 801 33.82 -7.70 11.55
CA ARG A 801 34.12 -6.53 10.70
C ARG A 801 35.02 -5.51 11.37
N THR A 802 35.61 -5.83 12.52
CA THR A 802 36.51 -4.92 13.25
C THR A 802 37.82 -4.75 12.47
N PRO A 803 38.08 -3.61 11.79
CA PRO A 803 39.47 -3.28 11.47
C PRO A 803 40.19 -3.10 12.81
N ALA A 804 41.37 -3.68 12.94
CA ALA A 804 42.17 -3.63 14.18
C ALA A 804 42.66 -2.19 14.46
N SER A 805 41.80 -1.31 14.97
CA SER A 805 42.23 -0.12 15.70
C SER A 805 42.25 -0.46 17.18
N LEU A 806 43.43 -0.40 17.79
CA LEU A 806 43.58 -0.50 19.24
C LEU A 806 42.86 0.69 19.91
N PRO A 807 42.32 0.51 21.13
CA PRO A 807 41.76 1.61 21.90
C PRO A 807 42.78 2.78 21.98
N GLY A 808 42.36 3.99 21.59
CA GLY A 808 43.18 5.22 21.74
C GLY A 808 43.90 5.73 20.49
N VAL A 809 43.90 5.01 19.35
CA VAL A 809 44.43 5.52 18.07
C VAL A 809 43.39 5.36 16.97
N ALA A 810 42.75 6.48 16.59
CA ALA A 810 41.77 6.48 15.51
C ALA A 810 42.50 6.31 14.16
N ARG A 811 42.59 5.08 13.65
CA ARG A 811 43.05 4.82 12.27
C ARG A 811 41.99 5.20 11.24
N PHE A 812 40.73 5.22 11.65
CA PHE A 812 39.59 5.56 10.81
C PHE A 812 38.65 6.47 11.60
N ILE A 813 38.10 7.48 10.93
CA ILE A 813 37.10 8.39 11.47
C ILE A 813 35.76 8.16 10.77
N LEU A 814 34.66 8.22 11.52
CA LEU A 814 33.33 8.22 10.93
C LEU A 814 32.94 9.67 10.65
N MET A 815 33.02 10.06 9.40
CA MET A 815 32.50 11.35 8.94
C MET A 815 31.00 11.23 8.76
N ARG A 816 30.30 12.18 9.37
CA ARG A 816 28.85 12.34 9.28
C ARG A 816 28.59 13.72 8.73
N ALA A 817 27.75 13.82 7.71
CA ALA A 817 27.40 15.09 7.08
C ALA A 817 26.48 15.98 7.96
N GLU A 818 26.51 15.81 9.28
CA GLU A 818 25.71 16.58 10.23
C GLU A 818 26.57 17.73 10.77
N ASN A 819 26.10 18.97 10.57
CA ASN A 819 26.03 20.02 11.61
C ASN A 819 26.49 21.45 11.32
N ASP A 820 27.18 21.83 10.23
CA ASP A 820 27.44 23.28 9.98
C ASP A 820 27.48 23.73 8.50
N ALA A 821 27.13 22.87 7.56
CA ALA A 821 27.11 23.23 6.14
C ALA A 821 25.72 22.97 5.54
N GLY A 822 25.18 23.95 4.83
CA GLY A 822 24.03 23.73 3.95
C GLY A 822 24.33 22.70 2.85
N PRO A 823 23.75 22.87 1.66
CA PRO A 823 22.57 22.17 1.12
C PRO A 823 22.48 20.62 1.26
N ALA A 824 23.38 19.94 1.97
CA ALA A 824 23.48 18.47 2.07
C ALA A 824 23.40 17.89 3.51
N ALA A 825 22.55 18.45 4.38
CA ALA A 825 22.11 17.77 5.60
C ALA A 825 21.27 16.54 5.20
N THR A 826 21.85 15.35 5.26
CA THR A 826 21.22 14.12 4.73
C THR A 826 20.79 13.12 5.79
N CYS A 827 21.13 13.34 7.07
CA CYS A 827 20.63 12.46 8.12
C CYS A 827 19.12 12.63 8.32
N ILE A 828 18.41 11.50 8.43
CA ILE A 828 16.97 11.46 8.70
C ILE A 828 16.65 11.15 10.17
N HIS A 829 17.66 11.18 11.04
CA HIS A 829 17.52 11.00 12.49
C HIS A 829 16.87 9.67 12.93
N CYS A 830 16.91 8.66 12.06
CA CYS A 830 16.33 7.34 12.34
C CYS A 830 17.08 6.55 13.43
N GLY A 831 18.32 6.91 13.77
CA GLY A 831 19.18 6.26 14.77
C GLY A 831 19.56 4.81 14.49
N ALA A 832 19.39 4.32 13.27
CA ALA A 832 19.88 3.01 12.84
C ALA A 832 21.38 2.83 13.19
N CYS A 833 22.18 3.86 12.95
CA CYS A 833 23.61 3.90 13.25
C CYS A 833 23.95 3.81 14.74
N VAL A 834 23.07 4.28 15.63
CA VAL A 834 23.21 4.18 17.09
C VAL A 834 22.94 2.75 17.53
N ALA A 835 21.81 2.17 17.07
CA ALA A 835 21.36 0.84 17.46
C ALA A 835 22.37 -0.28 17.13
N VAL A 836 23.19 -0.09 16.09
CA VAL A 836 24.18 -1.10 15.65
C VAL A 836 25.62 -0.79 16.07
N CYS A 837 25.85 0.32 16.79
CA CYS A 837 27.20 0.74 17.12
C CYS A 837 27.77 -0.13 18.24
N PRO A 838 28.79 -0.98 17.99
CA PRO A 838 29.27 -1.95 18.99
C PRO A 838 29.99 -1.28 20.17
N THR A 839 30.48 -0.06 20.00
CA THR A 839 31.18 0.71 21.03
C THR A 839 30.34 1.85 21.59
N SER A 840 29.09 1.99 21.14
CA SER A 840 28.21 3.13 21.43
C SER A 840 28.85 4.49 21.13
N ALA A 841 29.67 4.56 20.08
CA ALA A 841 30.28 5.80 19.60
C ALA A 841 29.29 6.75 18.93
N ASN A 842 28.28 6.23 18.23
CA ASN A 842 27.17 7.06 17.75
C ASN A 842 26.28 7.40 18.95
N ARG A 843 26.16 8.69 19.24
CA ARG A 843 25.36 9.22 20.34
C ARG A 843 24.17 9.97 19.77
N GLU A 844 23.15 10.16 20.58
CA GLU A 844 21.90 10.79 20.18
C GLU A 844 21.42 11.74 21.27
N PHE A 845 20.50 12.63 20.90
CA PHE A 845 19.95 13.65 21.81
C PHE A 845 21.01 14.61 22.35
N GLU A 846 22.15 14.76 21.67
CA GLU A 846 23.19 15.71 22.07
C GLU A 846 22.84 17.12 21.56
N GLY A 847 22.93 18.12 22.44
CA GLY A 847 22.65 19.52 22.11
C GLY A 847 21.18 19.91 22.29
N THR A 848 20.76 20.99 21.61
CA THR A 848 19.42 21.57 21.77
C THR A 848 18.37 20.92 20.88
N ASP A 849 18.76 20.10 19.90
CA ASP A 849 17.85 19.35 19.03
C ASP A 849 17.94 17.84 19.34
N PRO A 850 16.88 17.23 19.90
CA PRO A 850 16.88 15.81 20.23
C PRO A 850 16.92 14.89 19.00
N ARG A 851 16.88 15.42 17.78
CA ARG A 851 17.06 14.60 16.59
C ARG A 851 18.54 14.33 16.29
N TRP A 852 19.45 15.16 16.80
CA TRP A 852 20.86 15.08 16.45
C TRP A 852 21.48 13.74 16.84
N ILE A 853 22.25 13.20 15.89
CA ILE A 853 23.03 12.00 16.11
C ILE A 853 24.49 12.38 15.89
N THR A 854 25.26 12.44 16.97
CA THR A 854 26.68 12.75 16.91
C THR A 854 27.49 11.45 16.89
N THR A 855 28.80 11.58 16.66
CA THR A 855 29.72 10.43 16.78
C THR A 855 30.91 10.83 17.62
N GLU A 856 31.06 10.19 18.76
CA GLU A 856 32.24 10.32 19.60
C GLU A 856 33.41 9.59 18.95
N GLN A 857 34.28 10.35 18.28
CA GLN A 857 35.37 9.78 17.48
C GLN A 857 36.34 8.95 18.33
N GLY A 858 36.57 9.31 19.59
CA GLY A 858 37.44 8.56 20.51
C GLY A 858 36.94 7.14 20.84
N ARG A 859 35.63 6.87 20.72
CA ARG A 859 35.05 5.52 20.87
C ARG A 859 34.82 4.82 19.55
N CYS A 860 34.89 5.53 18.43
CA CYS A 860 34.65 4.97 17.12
C CYS A 860 35.83 4.09 16.70
N ILE A 861 35.56 2.81 16.48
CA ILE A 861 36.56 1.83 16.00
C ILE A 861 36.57 1.70 14.46
N GLY A 862 35.90 2.60 13.74
CA GLY A 862 35.89 2.60 12.27
C GLY A 862 35.28 1.37 11.61
N CYS A 863 34.47 0.56 12.30
CA CYS A 863 33.96 -0.71 11.77
C CYS A 863 32.99 -0.60 10.57
N GLY A 864 32.55 0.60 10.20
CA GLY A 864 31.67 0.83 9.05
C GLY A 864 30.22 0.36 9.22
N THR A 865 29.88 -0.34 10.31
CA THR A 865 28.53 -0.90 10.51
C THR A 865 27.40 0.14 10.38
N CYS A 866 27.59 1.33 10.94
CA CYS A 866 26.64 2.43 10.85
C CYS A 866 26.43 2.96 9.42
N VAL A 867 27.46 2.89 8.57
CA VAL A 867 27.40 3.29 7.15
C VAL A 867 26.49 2.34 6.38
N GLU A 868 26.58 1.04 6.65
CA GLU A 868 25.81 0.00 5.97
C GLU A 868 24.33 0.01 6.34
N VAL A 869 24.01 0.20 7.62
CA VAL A 869 22.60 0.18 8.08
C VAL A 869 21.89 1.52 7.93
N CYS A 870 22.60 2.60 7.56
CA CYS A 870 22.00 3.93 7.48
C CYS A 870 21.13 4.04 6.22
N PRO A 871 19.79 4.15 6.36
CA PRO A 871 18.89 4.19 5.21
C PRO A 871 19.13 5.44 4.34
N ALA A 872 19.39 6.58 4.96
CA ALA A 872 19.73 7.80 4.22
C ALA A 872 21.02 7.65 3.42
N ASN A 873 22.02 6.99 4.01
CA ASN A 873 23.30 6.75 3.37
C ASN A 873 23.18 5.81 2.16
N LEU A 874 22.35 4.77 2.28
CA LEU A 874 22.04 3.89 1.14
C LEU A 874 21.35 4.67 0.03
N GLN A 875 20.40 5.54 0.37
CA GLN A 875 19.59 6.30 -0.59
C GLN A 875 20.33 7.43 -1.30
N ASN A 876 21.42 7.94 -0.76
CA ASN A 876 22.16 9.07 -1.35
C ASN A 876 23.58 8.69 -1.82
N GLY A 877 23.87 7.39 -1.96
CA GLY A 877 25.16 6.93 -2.45
C GLY A 877 26.32 7.22 -1.48
N GLY A 878 26.08 7.07 -0.19
CA GLY A 878 27.12 7.20 0.82
C GLY A 878 27.39 8.63 1.29
N GLN A 879 26.50 9.59 1.03
CA GLN A 879 26.72 11.01 1.37
C GLN A 879 26.40 11.34 2.84
N THR A 880 25.70 10.48 3.58
CA THR A 880 25.36 10.75 5.00
C THR A 880 26.47 10.35 5.95
N LEU A 881 27.01 9.14 5.78
CA LEU A 881 28.02 8.54 6.64
C LEU A 881 29.12 7.94 5.77
N ARG A 882 30.36 8.27 6.10
CA ARG A 882 31.56 7.69 5.48
C ARG A 882 32.55 7.33 6.56
N VAL A 883 33.06 6.11 6.53
CA VAL A 883 34.30 5.80 7.24
C VAL A 883 35.45 6.20 6.33
N MET A 884 36.32 7.06 6.84
CA MET A 884 37.52 7.52 6.15
C MET A 884 38.74 7.11 6.95
N GLU A 885 39.85 6.84 6.29
CA GLU A 885 41.14 6.74 6.98
C GLU A 885 41.43 8.08 7.65
N ALA A 886 41.80 8.05 8.93
CA ALA A 886 42.15 9.26 9.66
C ALA A 886 43.38 9.88 8.99
N PRO A 887 43.40 11.21 8.73
CA PRO A 887 44.58 11.83 8.17
C PRO A 887 45.78 11.67 9.12
N THR A 888 46.99 11.69 8.58
CA THR A 888 48.28 11.40 9.23
C THR A 888 48.53 12.19 10.53
N ARG A 889 49.64 11.88 11.21
CA ARG A 889 50.15 12.50 12.46
C ARG A 889 49.94 14.03 12.56
N ASP A 890 49.99 14.75 11.46
CA ASP A 890 49.79 16.21 11.40
C ASP A 890 48.35 16.66 11.73
N TRP A 891 47.35 15.82 11.48
CA TRP A 891 45.95 16.07 11.85
C TRP A 891 45.70 15.95 13.35
N PHE A 892 46.37 15.00 14.01
CA PHE A 892 46.33 14.86 15.47
C PHE A 892 47.00 16.05 16.16
N LEU A 893 48.11 16.57 15.59
CA LEU A 893 48.73 17.80 16.06
C LEU A 893 47.78 19.02 15.90
N ALA A 894 47.02 19.08 14.80
CA ALA A 894 46.03 20.15 14.60
C ALA A 894 44.82 20.06 15.55
N LEU A 895 44.34 18.86 15.88
CA LEU A 895 43.27 18.68 16.87
C LEU A 895 43.74 19.02 18.29
N GLU A 896 44.96 18.61 18.69
CA GLU A 896 45.56 19.03 19.96
C GLU A 896 45.69 20.56 20.03
N GLU A 897 46.02 21.23 18.93
CA GLU A 897 46.13 22.69 18.86
C GLU A 897 44.75 23.39 18.97
N ILE A 898 43.69 22.81 18.39
CA ILE A 898 42.30 23.28 18.51
C ILE A 898 41.77 23.10 19.94
N GLU A 899 41.97 21.94 20.57
CA GLU A 899 41.56 21.72 21.97
C GLU A 899 42.31 22.65 22.92
N ARG A 900 43.60 22.91 22.68
CA ARG A 900 44.41 23.82 23.51
C ARG A 900 44.07 25.31 23.32
N THR A 901 43.37 25.65 22.25
CA THR A 901 42.90 27.02 21.96
C THR A 901 41.43 27.23 22.34
N GLY A 902 40.58 26.19 22.26
CA GLY A 902 39.18 26.23 22.69
C GLY A 902 39.00 26.50 24.19
N ASP A 903 39.87 25.95 25.04
CA ASP A 903 39.87 26.19 26.49
C ASP A 903 40.26 27.64 26.88
N ARG A 904 40.75 28.45 25.93
CA ARG A 904 41.15 29.84 26.19
C ARG A 904 40.07 30.86 25.85
N ASP A 905 39.11 30.53 25.00
CA ASP A 905 38.11 31.50 24.51
C ASP A 905 36.82 31.57 25.37
N GLU A 906 36.52 30.58 26.21
CA GLU A 906 35.43 30.72 27.20
C GLU A 906 35.79 31.66 28.37
N GLY A 907 37.08 31.95 28.58
CA GLY A 907 37.56 32.88 29.62
C GLY A 907 37.65 34.35 29.18
N ALA A 908 37.59 34.67 27.89
CA ALA A 908 37.90 36.00 27.35
C ALA A 908 36.68 36.84 26.93
N ALA A 909 35.51 36.23 26.73
CA ALA A 909 34.30 36.91 26.26
C ALA A 909 33.54 37.74 27.32
N HIS A 910 34.15 38.03 28.48
CA HIS A 910 33.54 38.87 29.53
C HIS A 910 34.22 40.23 29.80
N ARG A 911 35.21 40.64 29.00
CA ARG A 911 35.77 42.01 29.10
C ARG A 911 36.23 42.55 27.75
N ARG A 912 35.35 43.27 27.05
CA ARG A 912 35.63 44.51 26.28
C ARG A 912 34.44 44.89 25.40
N GLY A 913 33.45 45.55 26.00
CA GLY A 913 32.53 46.43 25.30
C GLY A 913 32.89 47.88 25.63
N ALA A 914 33.74 48.52 24.82
CA ALA A 914 33.92 49.97 24.82
C ALA A 914 34.60 50.44 23.52
N GLY A 915 33.82 51.11 22.68
CA GLY A 915 34.29 52.22 21.83
C GLY A 915 34.62 51.90 20.37
N GLY A 916 34.00 52.67 19.47
CA GLY A 916 34.71 53.17 18.27
C GLY A 916 33.97 53.01 16.94
N HIS A 917 33.48 54.13 16.42
CA HIS A 917 32.90 54.35 15.09
C HIS A 917 33.78 53.91 13.90
N GLY A 918 33.11 53.60 12.78
CA GLY A 918 33.67 53.48 11.43
C GLY A 918 32.65 52.91 10.47
#